data_AF-A0A1S8X0G6-F1
#
_entry.id   AF-A0A1S8X0G6-F1
#
_cell.length_a   1.000
_cell.length_b   1.000
_cell.length_c   1.000
_cell.angle_alpha   90.00
_cell.angle_beta   90.00
_cell.angle_gamma   90.00
#
_symmetry.space_group_name_H-M   'P 1'
#
loop_
_entity.id
_entity.type
_entity.pdbx_description
1 polymer ?
#
loop_
_entity_poly.entity_id
_entity_poly.type
_entity_poly.pdbx_seq_one_letter_code
_entity_poly.pdbx_strand_id
1 'polypeptide(L)'
;MALKCPALSLRQKPFVAQFLPRWQLLKILLIGLLLFWSALTYFSFPSLSKCDRPTILCELHTSSANPKLYHLSPLVFDSKEHNLETFVPDTPTPYLPAGSARGGRHAVLLIKVSDGQKHLTDILEHLFVPYRVVHVQHAQLWTQSPLLAALEQSDSLSFGLIVFERLATYTTLPPDERTALDAYCRRTGIAVIGFLNDGNDFSTEENSLSNVGTLPIYLHRLQTYPEGYYLAKNASIFRILRTGRLQPGRLQQHGSTVTSDCCLATLIPKPGYERHYIPVSFTKVGWISTPSTDIRHRSCVLSEGTESRTEVFQSLVLEDIGLSDGVRRVLFATSSDGYWINSLLIMEAVVHLLGRGIHASPPIAVPLVKEDLIHSPELYVPHDLVRWIMIDVDDVFLHGTGVDFTVDDASALLHAQLQWRQSIPGFTFDLGFCGRFFEHANGSDRLGYQRLLALFVTSQFMATSGVQLPLLRYILLSRLDLRNHFWWFDHLWNHYQVHKLNESELLHLMRLNKQFALDHDIPVQDTYAVSPHHSGIYPVIQHLYDAWHTVWNIKATSTEHYPRVSMSKPHLGFKFRDIQVLPRQTCGIYSRFVEMLDFPGGEKRMRDLVFGGSLFYTIVFNPVSVFMTHMTNYKGDRLALYLFDALFRFVRQWTNLQLATAPPIQLAHFYSRRFREFGANDLPLYTDPCADPHSLALWPVGWPCGVDYLPRLVIIGPQKTGSTALVHFLRLHSSLVANHYHWGSTFEELQFFSSDEIYARGIHWYMQQFDSVNNRTGGSVVRFEKSASYFTDVRTPQRMHSLIPDARLVVLLRHPVYRAYSWYQHTLARGDPAARLLSFSQLVRYGANINETVLMTITTHEELLRLGFESTKSSSMQLLLKAIQHLYNRCFRPGDYASYLAEWLKYYQPSQILPVDADHFMRAPADTLRVIQEFLRLPFILNYSTYLEYNSHKGFFCLRPGHHFPPWPGARLSNQPCLGSSKGRLYQHLDPDVQAPALLTKFYATSNKNLIKLFRAHPIWRRWWHAQSNSEYPAWSHGSS
;
A
#
# COMPACT_ATOMS: atom_id res chain seq x y z
N MET A 1 25.35 43.26 43.44
CA MET A 1 25.39 43.75 44.83
C MET A 1 25.58 42.56 45.77
N ALA A 2 26.07 42.79 46.99
CA ALA A 2 26.94 41.83 47.68
C ALA A 2 26.26 40.94 48.73
N LEU A 3 27.09 40.01 49.26
CA LEU A 3 26.97 39.18 50.46
C LEU A 3 26.37 37.77 50.23
N LYS A 4 26.87 36.67 50.80
CA LYS A 4 28.18 36.23 51.34
C LYS A 4 27.90 34.85 51.96
N CYS A 5 28.71 33.83 51.68
CA CYS A 5 28.90 32.66 52.56
C CYS A 5 29.60 33.11 53.88
N PRO A 6 29.82 32.27 54.93
CA PRO A 6 29.74 30.81 54.98
C PRO A 6 29.26 30.12 56.29
N ALA A 7 29.14 28.79 56.18
CA ALA A 7 29.44 27.69 57.10
C ALA A 7 29.78 27.85 58.62
N LEU A 8 29.38 26.77 59.34
CA LEU A 8 30.12 25.94 60.32
C LEU A 8 30.01 26.14 61.85
N SER A 9 29.43 25.08 62.46
CA SER A 9 29.80 24.48 63.77
C SER A 9 29.27 25.17 65.05
N LEU A 10 29.24 24.54 66.25
CA LEU A 10 30.11 23.51 66.85
C LEU A 10 29.44 22.94 68.16
N ARG A 11 29.93 21.78 68.69
CA ARG A 11 29.83 21.29 70.13
C ARG A 11 28.52 20.60 70.60
N GLN A 12 28.49 19.65 71.56
CA GLN A 12 29.55 18.88 72.29
C GLN A 12 28.98 17.63 73.04
N LYS A 13 29.71 16.48 73.04
CA LYS A 13 30.08 15.53 74.16
C LYS A 13 29.02 15.00 75.18
N PRO A 14 29.31 13.96 76.05
CA PRO A 14 30.14 12.73 75.91
C PRO A 14 29.59 11.44 76.63
N PHE A 15 30.26 10.27 76.42
CA PHE A 15 30.41 9.11 77.39
C PHE A 15 29.13 8.30 77.77
N VAL A 16 29.11 7.08 78.40
CA VAL A 16 30.10 6.05 78.88
C VAL A 16 29.72 4.64 78.30
N ALA A 17 30.39 3.54 78.70
CA ALA A 17 30.15 2.12 78.30
C ALA A 17 29.64 1.20 79.44
N GLN A 18 29.15 -0.03 79.14
CA GLN A 18 29.56 -1.31 79.80
C GLN A 18 29.00 -2.61 79.14
N PHE A 19 29.43 -3.78 79.66
CA PHE A 19 29.46 -5.15 79.07
C PHE A 19 28.20 -6.02 79.24
N LEU A 20 28.08 -7.10 78.44
CA LEU A 20 27.49 -8.44 78.74
C LEU A 20 27.98 -9.49 77.67
N PRO A 21 27.93 -10.83 77.86
CA PRO A 21 29.12 -11.65 77.67
C PRO A 21 29.04 -12.92 76.77
N ARG A 22 30.14 -13.16 76.03
CA ARG A 22 30.81 -14.42 75.59
C ARG A 22 30.09 -15.75 75.26
N TRP A 23 28.77 -15.92 75.37
CA TRP A 23 28.09 -17.22 75.12
C TRP A 23 27.43 -17.40 73.74
N GLN A 24 27.53 -16.42 72.83
CA GLN A 24 26.90 -16.50 71.50
C GLN A 24 27.84 -16.95 70.35
N LEU A 25 29.16 -16.81 70.50
CA LEU A 25 30.12 -17.17 69.43
C LEU A 25 30.20 -18.69 69.16
N LEU A 26 29.98 -19.53 70.17
CA LEU A 26 30.02 -20.99 70.00
C LEU A 26 28.80 -21.54 69.22
N LYS A 27 27.64 -20.89 69.32
CA LYS A 27 26.41 -21.31 68.62
C LYS A 27 26.45 -21.00 67.12
N ILE A 28 27.09 -19.90 66.71
CA ILE A 28 27.21 -19.53 65.30
C ILE A 28 28.15 -20.49 64.55
N LEU A 29 29.24 -20.92 65.19
CA LEU A 29 30.19 -21.89 64.64
C LEU A 29 29.59 -23.30 64.45
N LEU A 30 28.76 -23.75 65.40
CA LEU A 30 28.05 -25.04 65.30
C LEU A 30 26.97 -25.06 64.21
N ILE A 31 26.27 -23.96 63.98
CA ILE A 31 25.26 -23.85 62.90
C ILE A 31 25.94 -23.82 61.52
N GLY A 32 27.10 -23.16 61.40
CA GLY A 32 27.89 -23.17 60.15
C GLY A 32 28.38 -24.56 59.74
N LEU A 33 28.81 -25.38 60.71
CA LEU A 33 29.30 -26.75 60.45
C LEU A 33 28.19 -27.73 60.05
N LEU A 34 26.98 -27.58 60.60
CA LEU A 34 25.82 -28.42 60.24
C LEU A 34 25.32 -28.13 58.81
N LEU A 35 25.29 -26.86 58.39
CA LEU A 35 24.91 -26.50 57.03
C LEU A 35 25.95 -26.99 56.00
N PHE A 36 27.24 -26.92 56.33
CA PHE A 36 28.31 -27.39 55.44
C PHE A 36 28.25 -28.91 55.17
N TRP A 37 27.84 -29.71 56.17
CA TRP A 37 27.65 -31.16 56.00
C TRP A 37 26.36 -31.54 55.25
N SER A 38 25.30 -30.73 55.32
CA SER A 38 24.09 -30.95 54.50
C SER A 38 24.30 -30.76 52.99
N ALA A 39 25.34 -30.00 52.60
CA ALA A 39 25.68 -29.75 51.20
C ALA A 39 26.57 -30.82 50.55
N LEU A 40 27.05 -31.81 51.33
CA LEU A 40 28.07 -32.79 50.89
C LEU A 40 27.54 -34.23 50.72
N THR A 41 26.25 -34.47 50.96
CA THR A 41 25.64 -35.81 50.94
C THR A 41 24.54 -36.01 49.89
N TYR A 42 24.29 -35.04 49.01
CA TYR A 42 23.39 -35.21 47.86
C TYR A 42 24.16 -35.28 46.53
N PHE A 43 24.36 -36.54 46.11
CA PHE A 43 24.67 -37.06 44.77
C PHE A 43 26.12 -37.14 44.25
N SER A 44 26.51 -38.41 44.10
CA SER A 44 27.74 -38.93 43.51
C SER A 44 27.73 -38.94 41.97
N PHE A 45 28.92 -38.88 41.38
CA PHE A 45 29.28 -39.29 40.01
C PHE A 45 29.00 -40.80 39.77
N PRO A 46 28.99 -41.36 38.51
CA PRO A 46 29.85 -40.94 37.37
C PRO A 46 29.33 -41.10 35.91
N SER A 47 29.93 -40.35 34.98
CA SER A 47 30.74 -40.90 33.86
C SER A 47 31.27 -39.79 32.94
N LEU A 48 32.44 -39.99 32.33
CA LEU A 48 33.08 -39.00 31.46
C LEU A 48 32.60 -39.10 30.00
N SER A 49 32.19 -37.97 29.43
CA SER A 49 32.43 -37.70 28.00
C SER A 49 32.78 -36.23 27.80
N LYS A 50 33.82 -35.96 27.00
CA LYS A 50 34.36 -34.61 26.79
C LYS A 50 33.38 -33.76 25.98
N CYS A 51 33.16 -32.51 26.39
CA CYS A 51 32.85 -31.42 25.48
C CYS A 51 33.37 -30.08 26.04
N ASP A 52 34.40 -29.54 25.41
CA ASP A 52 34.97 -28.23 25.74
C ASP A 52 34.11 -27.10 25.16
N ARG A 53 33.52 -26.26 26.02
CA ARG A 53 33.23 -24.81 25.82
C ARG A 53 32.53 -24.25 27.08
N PRO A 54 32.84 -23.02 27.53
CA PRO A 54 32.28 -22.48 28.78
C PRO A 54 30.83 -22.00 28.61
N THR A 55 29.89 -22.76 29.16
CA THR A 55 28.48 -22.39 29.33
C THR A 55 28.31 -21.37 30.46
N ILE A 56 28.21 -20.08 30.11
CA ILE A 56 27.63 -19.04 30.96
C ILE A 56 26.48 -18.38 30.19
N LEU A 57 25.43 -19.15 29.89
CA LEU A 57 24.26 -18.68 29.11
C LEU A 57 23.03 -19.63 29.20
N CYS A 58 22.69 -20.12 30.40
CA CYS A 58 21.51 -20.99 30.61
C CYS A 58 20.82 -20.85 31.99
N GLU A 59 20.56 -19.61 32.45
CA GLU A 59 19.55 -19.34 33.49
C GLU A 59 18.82 -18.03 33.18
N LEU A 60 17.84 -18.07 32.27
CA LEU A 60 16.89 -16.98 32.02
C LEU A 60 15.49 -17.56 31.73
N HIS A 61 14.92 -18.26 32.73
CA HIS A 61 13.52 -18.65 32.68
C HIS A 61 12.61 -17.52 33.15
N THR A 62 11.91 -16.91 32.19
CA THR A 62 10.51 -16.46 32.32
C THR A 62 10.09 -15.75 33.62
N SER A 63 10.45 -14.48 33.80
CA SER A 63 9.54 -13.39 34.24
C SER A 63 10.29 -12.08 34.52
N SER A 64 9.55 -10.97 34.62
CA SER A 64 9.99 -9.58 34.85
C SER A 64 10.78 -8.92 33.71
N ALA A 65 10.48 -7.64 33.45
CA ALA A 65 11.28 -6.80 32.56
C ALA A 65 12.62 -6.49 33.22
N ASN A 66 13.71 -6.49 32.45
CA ASN A 66 15.02 -6.07 32.93
C ASN A 66 14.96 -4.56 33.30
N PRO A 67 15.04 -4.17 34.59
CA PRO A 67 14.76 -2.80 35.06
C PRO A 67 15.85 -1.77 34.71
N LYS A 68 16.72 -2.10 33.75
CA LYS A 68 17.78 -1.23 33.22
C LYS A 68 17.62 -0.91 31.73
N LEU A 69 16.61 -1.47 31.05
CA LEU A 69 16.43 -1.27 29.62
C LEU A 69 15.96 0.16 29.30
N TYR A 70 14.98 0.63 30.05
CA TYR A 70 14.39 1.97 30.04
C TYR A 70 14.21 2.46 31.48
N HIS A 71 14.07 3.76 31.70
CA HIS A 71 13.90 4.35 33.04
C HIS A 71 12.43 4.40 33.51
N LEU A 72 11.50 3.93 32.68
CA LEU A 72 10.05 3.97 32.91
C LEU A 72 9.50 2.64 33.45
N SER A 73 8.29 2.65 34.02
CA SER A 73 7.57 1.42 34.38
C SER A 73 7.05 0.72 33.12
N PRO A 74 7.31 -0.59 32.90
CA PRO A 74 6.91 -1.30 31.67
C PRO A 74 5.44 -1.12 31.30
N LEU A 75 5.13 -0.91 30.02
CA LEU A 75 3.73 -0.99 29.55
C LEU A 75 3.20 -2.42 29.72
N VAL A 76 2.38 -2.60 30.76
CA VAL A 76 1.60 -3.83 30.95
C VAL A 76 0.25 -3.67 30.28
N PHE A 77 -0.15 -4.68 29.51
CA PHE A 77 -1.52 -4.84 29.05
C PHE A 77 -2.19 -5.96 29.85
N ASP A 78 -3.43 -5.73 30.25
CA ASP A 78 -4.26 -6.78 30.83
C ASP A 78 -4.69 -7.74 29.72
N SER A 79 -3.91 -8.79 29.51
CA SER A 79 -4.31 -9.96 28.73
C SER A 79 -4.05 -11.23 29.53
N LYS A 80 -5.06 -12.09 29.59
CA LYS A 80 -5.02 -13.37 30.29
C LYS A 80 -5.31 -14.50 29.29
N GLU A 81 -4.86 -15.69 29.65
CA GLU A 81 -5.30 -16.93 29.01
C GLU A 81 -6.48 -17.50 29.81
N HIS A 82 -7.42 -18.17 29.13
CA HIS A 82 -8.51 -18.90 29.75
C HIS A 82 -8.70 -20.27 29.09
N ASN A 83 -9.26 -21.20 29.86
CA ASN A 83 -9.56 -22.55 29.38
C ASN A 83 -11.02 -22.78 28.97
N LEU A 84 -11.88 -21.75 29.05
CA LEU A 84 -13.30 -21.83 28.70
C LEU A 84 -13.51 -22.37 27.28
N GLU A 85 -14.28 -23.45 27.16
CA GLU A 85 -14.69 -24.06 25.90
C GLU A 85 -16.13 -23.66 25.56
N THR A 86 -16.40 -23.44 24.27
CA THR A 86 -17.74 -23.10 23.78
C THR A 86 -18.43 -24.30 23.15
N PHE A 87 -19.72 -24.22 22.85
CA PHE A 87 -20.42 -25.32 22.17
C PHE A 87 -19.74 -25.72 20.84
N VAL A 88 -19.62 -27.03 20.61
CA VAL A 88 -19.03 -27.62 19.40
C VAL A 88 -20.10 -28.44 18.67
N PRO A 89 -20.16 -28.43 17.33
CA PRO A 89 -21.01 -29.34 16.56
C PRO A 89 -20.65 -30.82 16.78
N ASP A 90 -21.64 -31.71 16.72
CA ASP A 90 -21.40 -33.16 16.73
C ASP A 90 -20.68 -33.58 15.45
N THR A 91 -19.44 -34.05 15.57
CA THR A 91 -18.54 -34.51 14.49
C THR A 91 -18.27 -33.50 13.37
N PRO A 92 -17.01 -33.08 13.15
CA PRO A 92 -16.66 -32.34 11.95
C PRO A 92 -16.64 -33.30 10.76
N THR A 93 -17.79 -33.51 10.10
CA THR A 93 -17.78 -34.09 8.75
C THR A 93 -16.97 -33.16 7.83
N PRO A 94 -15.86 -33.62 7.23
CA PRO A 94 -15.03 -32.77 6.40
C PRO A 94 -15.67 -32.61 5.02
N TYR A 95 -16.71 -31.78 4.93
CA TYR A 95 -17.35 -31.40 3.68
C TYR A 95 -16.50 -30.38 2.90
N LEU A 96 -15.37 -30.86 2.40
CA LEU A 96 -14.83 -30.37 1.14
C LEU A 96 -15.47 -31.19 0.01
N PRO A 97 -16.16 -30.57 -0.96
CA PRO A 97 -16.21 -31.12 -2.30
C PRO A 97 -14.78 -31.09 -2.84
N ALA A 98 -14.04 -32.17 -2.63
CA ALA A 98 -12.74 -32.41 -3.26
C ALA A 98 -12.98 -32.72 -4.75
N GLY A 99 -13.51 -31.74 -5.49
CA GLY A 99 -14.19 -32.00 -6.76
C GLY A 99 -14.67 -30.80 -7.58
N SER A 100 -14.38 -29.54 -7.24
CA SER A 100 -14.58 -28.43 -8.20
C SER A 100 -13.64 -27.24 -8.01
N ALA A 101 -13.00 -26.82 -9.11
CA ALA A 101 -12.36 -25.51 -9.30
C ALA A 101 -11.14 -25.12 -8.43
N ARG A 102 -10.11 -26.00 -8.35
CA ARG A 102 -8.73 -25.49 -8.21
C ARG A 102 -8.34 -24.72 -9.49
N GLY A 103 -8.56 -23.40 -9.51
CA GLY A 103 -8.15 -22.55 -10.64
C GLY A 103 -8.72 -21.12 -10.69
N GLY A 104 -9.82 -20.82 -9.98
CA GLY A 104 -10.44 -19.49 -10.00
C GLY A 104 -9.77 -18.46 -9.09
N ARG A 105 -9.70 -17.19 -9.51
CA ARG A 105 -9.49 -16.05 -8.60
C ARG A 105 -10.84 -15.72 -7.95
N HIS A 106 -11.11 -16.28 -6.77
CA HIS A 106 -12.34 -15.99 -6.04
C HIS A 106 -12.30 -14.58 -5.44
N ALA A 107 -13.21 -13.72 -5.89
CA ALA A 107 -13.38 -12.35 -5.45
C ALA A 107 -14.43 -12.21 -4.33
N VAL A 108 -14.44 -11.06 -3.66
CA VAL A 108 -15.47 -10.65 -2.69
C VAL A 108 -16.50 -9.73 -3.33
N LEU A 109 -17.78 -10.00 -3.12
CA LEU A 109 -18.86 -9.05 -3.42
C LEU A 109 -19.20 -8.29 -2.13
N LEU A 110 -18.81 -7.02 -2.06
CA LEU A 110 -19.07 -6.16 -0.91
C LEU A 110 -20.36 -5.37 -1.14
N ILE A 111 -21.38 -5.62 -0.33
CA ILE A 111 -22.66 -4.94 -0.35
C ILE A 111 -22.63 -3.79 0.64
N LYS A 112 -22.66 -2.56 0.12
CA LYS A 112 -22.66 -1.33 0.92
C LYS A 112 -24.00 -0.63 0.85
N VAL A 113 -24.41 -0.10 1.99
CA VAL A 113 -25.54 0.81 2.19
C VAL A 113 -25.03 2.24 2.40
N SER A 114 -23.77 2.42 2.82
CA SER A 114 -23.13 3.73 3.00
C SER A 114 -21.94 3.94 2.05
N ASP A 115 -21.80 5.16 1.51
CA ASP A 115 -20.61 5.53 0.73
C ASP A 115 -19.42 5.87 1.64
N GLY A 116 -19.67 6.20 2.91
CA GLY A 116 -18.68 6.77 3.83
C GLY A 116 -17.73 5.79 4.51
N GLN A 117 -18.18 4.58 4.89
CA GLN A 117 -17.32 3.65 5.64
C GLN A 117 -16.33 2.92 4.71
N LYS A 118 -15.02 3.07 4.96
CA LYS A 118 -13.95 2.40 4.21
C LYS A 118 -13.36 1.16 4.88
N HIS A 119 -13.62 0.95 6.17
CA HIS A 119 -12.95 -0.09 6.97
C HIS A 119 -12.94 -1.49 6.32
N LEU A 120 -14.08 -1.94 5.78
CA LEU A 120 -14.17 -3.22 5.06
C LEU A 120 -13.39 -3.26 3.75
N THR A 121 -13.36 -2.16 2.98
CA THR A 121 -12.52 -2.09 1.77
C THR A 121 -11.04 -2.08 2.13
N ASP A 122 -10.66 -1.38 3.20
CA ASP A 122 -9.28 -1.28 3.66
C ASP A 122 -8.77 -2.68 4.06
N ILE A 123 -9.55 -3.48 4.80
CA ILE A 123 -9.19 -4.87 5.15
C ILE A 123 -9.02 -5.74 3.89
N LEU A 124 -9.91 -5.62 2.90
CA LEU A 124 -9.82 -6.39 1.65
C LEU A 124 -8.60 -5.98 0.80
N GLU A 125 -8.25 -4.68 0.78
CA GLU A 125 -7.05 -4.17 0.12
C GLU A 125 -5.77 -4.65 0.83
N HIS A 126 -5.71 -4.68 2.17
CA HIS A 126 -4.58 -5.23 2.93
C HIS A 126 -4.44 -6.77 2.80
N LEU A 127 -5.54 -7.49 2.57
CA LEU A 127 -5.52 -8.92 2.24
C LEU A 127 -5.20 -9.18 0.75
N PHE A 128 -5.19 -8.13 -0.09
CA PHE A 128 -5.02 -8.21 -1.55
C PHE A 128 -6.05 -9.13 -2.22
N VAL A 129 -7.27 -9.16 -1.67
CA VAL A 129 -8.40 -9.94 -2.20
C VAL A 129 -9.15 -9.06 -3.21
N PRO A 130 -9.29 -9.49 -4.49
CA PRO A 130 -10.09 -8.75 -5.46
C PRO A 130 -11.53 -8.60 -4.97
N TYR A 131 -12.10 -7.40 -5.06
CA TYR A 131 -13.48 -7.17 -4.64
C TYR A 131 -14.25 -6.29 -5.63
N ARG A 132 -15.58 -6.46 -5.64
CA ARG A 132 -16.53 -5.58 -6.33
C ARG A 132 -17.47 -5.00 -5.30
N VAL A 133 -17.64 -3.68 -5.30
CA VAL A 133 -18.62 -3.00 -4.46
C VAL A 133 -19.95 -2.91 -5.20
N VAL A 134 -21.05 -3.24 -4.52
CA VAL A 134 -22.42 -2.97 -4.97
C VAL A 134 -23.06 -2.07 -3.92
N HIS A 135 -23.43 -0.86 -4.34
CA HIS A 135 -24.14 0.08 -3.50
C HIS A 135 -25.64 -0.18 -3.60
N VAL A 136 -26.32 -0.32 -2.47
CA VAL A 136 -27.72 -0.71 -2.37
C VAL A 136 -28.49 0.32 -1.55
N GLN A 137 -29.50 0.93 -2.15
CA GLN A 137 -30.45 1.78 -1.44
C GLN A 137 -31.66 0.95 -0.98
N HIS A 138 -32.06 1.10 0.28
CA HIS A 138 -33.12 0.29 0.88
C HIS A 138 -34.49 0.43 0.18
N ALA A 139 -34.73 1.54 -0.52
CA ALA A 139 -35.93 1.78 -1.32
C ALA A 139 -35.93 1.10 -2.71
N GLN A 140 -34.76 0.69 -3.22
CA GLN A 140 -34.62 0.11 -4.58
C GLN A 140 -34.72 -1.43 -4.60
N LEU A 141 -34.56 -2.07 -3.44
CA LEU A 141 -34.60 -3.53 -3.28
C LEU A 141 -35.91 -4.21 -3.72
N TRP A 142 -37.00 -3.45 -3.88
CA TRP A 142 -38.33 -3.98 -4.19
C TRP A 142 -38.73 -3.90 -5.67
N THR A 143 -37.89 -3.31 -6.53
CA THR A 143 -38.25 -3.05 -7.93
C THR A 143 -37.31 -3.69 -8.95
N GLN A 144 -35.99 -3.71 -8.70
CA GLN A 144 -35.00 -4.48 -9.47
C GLN A 144 -33.78 -4.80 -8.59
N SER A 145 -33.40 -6.07 -8.45
CA SER A 145 -32.19 -6.45 -7.69
C SER A 145 -30.90 -6.09 -8.44
N PRO A 146 -30.08 -5.13 -7.99
CA PRO A 146 -28.73 -4.96 -8.53
C PRO A 146 -27.81 -6.12 -8.12
N LEU A 147 -28.19 -6.88 -7.08
CA LEU A 147 -27.39 -7.93 -6.48
C LEU A 147 -27.24 -9.16 -7.39
N LEU A 148 -28.36 -9.73 -7.84
CA LEU A 148 -28.35 -10.88 -8.75
C LEU A 148 -27.72 -10.50 -10.10
N ALA A 149 -28.05 -9.32 -10.64
CA ALA A 149 -27.41 -8.81 -11.86
C ALA A 149 -25.88 -8.63 -11.71
N ALA A 150 -25.38 -8.24 -10.53
CA ALA A 150 -23.95 -8.13 -10.27
C ALA A 150 -23.22 -9.49 -10.18
N LEU A 151 -23.93 -10.55 -9.78
CA LEU A 151 -23.46 -11.94 -9.80
C LEU A 151 -23.52 -12.56 -11.21
N GLU A 152 -24.49 -12.20 -12.03
CA GLU A 152 -24.67 -12.75 -13.39
C GLU A 152 -23.82 -12.06 -14.46
N GLN A 153 -23.50 -10.77 -14.32
CA GLN A 153 -22.69 -10.01 -15.30
C GLN A 153 -21.17 -10.31 -15.27
N SER A 154 -20.71 -11.31 -14.52
CA SER A 154 -19.30 -11.47 -14.16
C SER A 154 -18.51 -12.42 -15.08
N ASP A 155 -18.42 -12.10 -16.37
CA ASP A 155 -17.56 -12.83 -17.35
C ASP A 155 -16.05 -12.83 -16.97
N SER A 156 -15.63 -12.04 -15.99
CA SER A 156 -14.22 -11.82 -15.62
C SER A 156 -13.84 -12.12 -14.16
N LEU A 157 -14.80 -12.34 -13.25
CA LEU A 157 -14.54 -12.56 -11.82
C LEU A 157 -15.52 -13.59 -11.24
N SER A 158 -15.01 -14.72 -10.73
CA SER A 158 -15.82 -15.64 -9.93
C SER A 158 -15.86 -15.16 -8.47
N PHE A 159 -17.03 -15.01 -7.86
CA PHE A 159 -17.14 -14.67 -6.44
C PHE A 159 -17.01 -15.93 -5.56
N GLY A 160 -16.45 -15.77 -4.36
CA GLY A 160 -16.39 -16.84 -3.33
C GLY A 160 -17.03 -16.45 -2.00
N LEU A 161 -17.28 -15.15 -1.79
CA LEU A 161 -17.72 -14.59 -0.51
C LEU A 161 -18.54 -13.32 -0.77
N ILE A 162 -19.65 -13.17 -0.07
CA ILE A 162 -20.46 -11.93 -0.03
C ILE A 162 -20.31 -11.31 1.36
N VAL A 163 -20.04 -10.02 1.43
CA VAL A 163 -19.93 -9.28 2.70
C VAL A 163 -21.02 -8.21 2.72
N PHE A 164 -21.89 -8.25 3.72
CA PHE A 164 -22.93 -7.23 3.95
C PHE A 164 -22.50 -6.26 5.04
N GLU A 165 -22.29 -4.98 4.71
CA GLU A 165 -22.04 -3.90 5.68
C GLU A 165 -23.14 -3.83 6.75
N ARG A 166 -24.39 -4.16 6.39
CA ARG A 166 -25.52 -4.33 7.30
C ARG A 166 -26.25 -5.63 6.96
N LEU A 167 -26.25 -6.60 7.88
CA LEU A 167 -26.90 -7.90 7.68
C LEU A 167 -28.42 -7.75 7.46
N ALA A 168 -29.03 -6.69 7.98
CA ALA A 168 -30.44 -6.38 7.74
C ALA A 168 -30.77 -6.37 6.24
N THR A 169 -29.90 -5.82 5.39
CA THR A 169 -30.05 -5.80 3.92
C THR A 169 -30.18 -7.21 3.31
N TYR A 170 -29.60 -8.22 3.94
CA TYR A 170 -29.71 -9.63 3.53
C TYR A 170 -30.96 -10.31 4.10
N THR A 171 -31.41 -9.93 5.31
CA THR A 171 -32.61 -10.51 5.93
C THR A 171 -33.93 -9.85 5.49
N THR A 172 -33.89 -8.63 4.93
CA THR A 172 -35.08 -7.90 4.44
C THR A 172 -35.24 -7.94 2.91
N LEU A 173 -34.42 -8.73 2.21
CA LEU A 173 -34.62 -9.01 0.77
C LEU A 173 -36.03 -9.58 0.52
N PRO A 174 -36.66 -9.27 -0.64
CA PRO A 174 -37.91 -9.92 -1.05
C PRO A 174 -37.77 -11.46 -1.01
N PRO A 175 -38.80 -12.22 -0.59
CA PRO A 175 -38.68 -13.66 -0.38
C PRO A 175 -38.14 -14.46 -1.56
N ASP A 176 -38.54 -14.09 -2.79
CA ASP A 176 -38.07 -14.75 -4.02
C ASP A 176 -36.58 -14.44 -4.29
N GLU A 177 -36.16 -13.18 -4.16
CA GLU A 177 -34.75 -12.78 -4.31
C GLU A 177 -33.87 -13.43 -3.24
N ARG A 178 -34.36 -13.48 -2.01
CA ARG A 178 -33.67 -14.12 -0.89
C ARG A 178 -33.49 -15.62 -1.14
N THR A 179 -34.54 -16.29 -1.60
CA THR A 179 -34.52 -17.71 -1.94
C THR A 179 -33.59 -17.99 -3.11
N ALA A 180 -33.59 -17.13 -4.14
CA ALA A 180 -32.68 -17.22 -5.28
C ALA A 180 -31.21 -17.04 -4.86
N LEU A 181 -30.93 -16.07 -3.99
CA LEU A 181 -29.59 -15.83 -3.43
C LEU A 181 -29.10 -17.02 -2.61
N ASP A 182 -29.89 -17.54 -1.67
CA ASP A 182 -29.50 -18.68 -0.84
C ASP A 182 -29.39 -19.98 -1.65
N ALA A 183 -30.18 -20.14 -2.72
CA ALA A 183 -30.00 -21.22 -3.69
C ALA A 183 -28.73 -21.05 -4.54
N TYR A 184 -28.37 -19.82 -4.91
CA TYR A 184 -27.12 -19.51 -5.60
C TYR A 184 -25.90 -19.81 -4.72
N CYS A 185 -25.90 -19.33 -3.47
CA CYS A 185 -24.84 -19.56 -2.48
C CYS A 185 -24.63 -21.06 -2.24
N ARG A 186 -25.69 -21.83 -1.99
CA ARG A 186 -25.62 -23.30 -1.88
C ARG A 186 -25.01 -23.97 -3.11
N ARG A 187 -25.46 -23.61 -4.30
CA ARG A 187 -25.01 -24.23 -5.57
C ARG A 187 -23.55 -23.92 -5.90
N THR A 188 -23.06 -22.75 -5.48
CA THR A 188 -21.71 -22.25 -5.82
C THR A 188 -20.70 -22.37 -4.67
N GLY A 189 -21.15 -22.74 -3.47
CA GLY A 189 -20.32 -22.77 -2.26
C GLY A 189 -19.94 -21.38 -1.73
N ILE A 190 -20.67 -20.33 -2.10
CA ILE A 190 -20.40 -18.96 -1.64
C ILE A 190 -20.88 -18.79 -0.20
N ALA A 191 -19.99 -18.27 0.65
CA ALA A 191 -20.28 -17.94 2.03
C ALA A 191 -20.68 -16.47 2.22
N VAL A 192 -21.17 -16.12 3.42
CA VAL A 192 -21.62 -14.77 3.78
C VAL A 192 -20.91 -14.26 5.04
N ILE A 193 -20.49 -13.00 5.05
CA ILE A 193 -20.18 -12.25 6.29
C ILE A 193 -21.23 -11.15 6.44
N GLY A 194 -21.67 -10.86 7.66
CA GLY A 194 -22.51 -9.69 7.92
C GLY A 194 -22.48 -9.19 9.36
N PHE A 195 -22.73 -7.89 9.49
CA PHE A 195 -22.68 -7.13 10.74
C PHE A 195 -24.08 -6.73 11.17
N LEU A 196 -24.40 -6.89 12.45
CA LEU A 196 -25.71 -6.54 13.04
C LEU A 196 -25.71 -5.16 13.73
N ASN A 197 -24.55 -4.48 13.78
CA ASN A 197 -24.43 -3.07 14.19
C ASN A 197 -25.02 -2.76 15.57
N ASP A 198 -24.65 -3.57 16.57
CA ASP A 198 -25.14 -3.49 17.95
C ASP A 198 -26.67 -3.61 18.06
N GLY A 199 -27.27 -4.28 17.07
CA GLY A 199 -28.70 -4.52 16.98
C GLY A 199 -29.55 -3.31 16.61
N ASN A 200 -28.94 -2.16 16.30
CA ASN A 200 -29.68 -0.97 15.86
C ASN A 200 -30.51 -1.19 14.59
N ASP A 201 -30.17 -2.21 13.79
CA ASP A 201 -30.91 -2.59 12.58
C ASP A 201 -32.08 -3.56 12.85
N PHE A 202 -32.25 -4.02 14.10
CA PHE A 202 -33.18 -5.11 14.47
C PHE A 202 -33.95 -4.90 15.81
N SER A 203 -33.49 -4.02 16.71
CA SER A 203 -34.18 -3.70 17.99
C SER A 203 -33.81 -2.31 18.53
N THR A 204 -34.79 -1.66 19.17
CA THR A 204 -34.64 -0.31 19.76
C THR A 204 -34.61 -0.26 21.29
N GLU A 205 -35.01 -1.32 22.00
CA GLU A 205 -35.13 -1.30 23.47
C GLU A 205 -34.01 -2.10 24.17
N GLU A 206 -33.57 -1.64 25.34
CA GLU A 206 -32.62 -2.37 26.21
C GLU A 206 -33.25 -3.68 26.75
N ASN A 207 -32.41 -4.68 27.02
CA ASN A 207 -32.82 -6.01 27.54
C ASN A 207 -33.81 -6.80 26.64
N SER A 208 -33.89 -6.42 25.36
CA SER A 208 -34.83 -6.99 24.39
C SER A 208 -34.22 -8.12 23.56
N LEU A 209 -35.09 -8.99 23.03
CA LEU A 209 -34.74 -10.06 22.10
C LEU A 209 -35.42 -9.83 20.75
N SER A 210 -34.63 -9.81 19.68
CA SER A 210 -35.13 -9.74 18.31
C SER A 210 -34.71 -10.96 17.48
N ASN A 211 -35.55 -11.37 16.54
CA ASN A 211 -35.18 -12.40 15.55
C ASN A 211 -34.25 -11.81 14.49
N VAL A 212 -33.19 -12.54 14.13
CA VAL A 212 -32.30 -12.15 13.01
C VAL A 212 -32.91 -12.64 11.69
N GLY A 213 -34.00 -12.00 11.27
CA GLY A 213 -34.80 -12.44 10.12
C GLY A 213 -35.32 -13.87 10.32
N THR A 214 -35.06 -14.75 9.35
CA THR A 214 -35.41 -16.18 9.39
C THR A 214 -34.37 -17.06 10.08
N LEU A 215 -33.20 -16.53 10.45
CA LEU A 215 -32.13 -17.34 11.05
C LEU A 215 -32.53 -17.82 12.47
N PRO A 216 -32.13 -19.03 12.90
CA PRO A 216 -32.43 -19.55 14.22
C PRO A 216 -31.49 -18.98 15.32
N ILE A 217 -31.37 -17.66 15.35
CA ILE A 217 -30.57 -16.87 16.31
C ILE A 217 -31.45 -15.73 16.85
N TYR A 218 -31.35 -15.47 18.15
CA TYR A 218 -31.79 -14.22 18.77
C TYR A 218 -30.64 -13.24 18.89
N LEU A 219 -30.94 -11.98 18.62
CA LEU A 219 -30.11 -10.83 18.96
C LEU A 219 -30.61 -10.27 20.30
N HIS A 220 -29.73 -10.22 21.29
CA HIS A 220 -30.03 -9.73 22.63
C HIS A 220 -29.34 -8.37 22.82
N ARG A 221 -30.12 -7.29 22.89
CA ARG A 221 -29.61 -5.95 23.23
C ARG A 221 -29.52 -5.87 24.75
N LEU A 222 -28.31 -5.72 25.29
CA LEU A 222 -28.09 -5.78 26.75
C LEU A 222 -28.72 -4.57 27.47
N GLN A 223 -28.67 -4.57 28.80
CA GLN A 223 -29.01 -3.41 29.63
C GLN A 223 -27.78 -2.80 30.30
N THR A 224 -26.80 -3.64 30.64
CA THR A 224 -25.53 -3.25 31.22
C THR A 224 -24.39 -3.50 30.23
N TYR A 225 -23.25 -2.86 30.45
CA TYR A 225 -22.06 -3.15 29.67
C TYR A 225 -21.49 -4.50 30.12
N PRO A 226 -21.19 -5.43 29.20
CA PRO A 226 -20.65 -6.72 29.54
C PRO A 226 -19.16 -6.61 29.88
N GLU A 227 -18.66 -7.65 30.54
CA GLU A 227 -17.29 -7.75 31.04
C GLU A 227 -16.45 -8.65 30.14
N GLY A 228 -15.30 -8.14 29.71
CA GLY A 228 -14.25 -8.85 28.99
C GLY A 228 -14.55 -9.16 27.53
N TYR A 229 -13.49 -9.30 26.74
CA TYR A 229 -13.53 -9.85 25.37
C TYR A 229 -12.77 -11.16 25.34
N TYR A 230 -13.45 -12.26 25.04
CA TYR A 230 -12.93 -13.62 25.07
C TYR A 230 -12.87 -14.18 23.65
N LEU A 231 -11.74 -14.81 23.29
CA LEU A 231 -11.60 -15.63 22.08
C LEU A 231 -11.80 -17.11 22.42
N ALA A 232 -12.66 -17.79 21.68
CA ALA A 232 -12.91 -19.21 21.91
C ALA A 232 -11.62 -20.05 21.82
N LYS A 233 -11.50 -21.03 22.71
CA LYS A 233 -10.37 -21.96 22.73
C LYS A 233 -10.41 -22.96 21.57
N ASN A 234 -11.62 -23.26 21.09
CA ASN A 234 -11.97 -24.37 20.20
C ASN A 234 -12.54 -23.93 18.83
N ALA A 235 -12.57 -22.64 18.50
CA ALA A 235 -13.02 -22.17 17.19
C ALA A 235 -11.95 -22.39 16.11
N SER A 236 -12.34 -23.03 15.00
CA SER A 236 -11.43 -23.40 13.90
C SER A 236 -10.98 -22.27 12.98
N ILE A 237 -11.60 -21.09 13.12
CA ILE A 237 -11.40 -19.90 12.26
C ILE A 237 -10.05 -19.20 12.50
N PHE A 238 -9.41 -19.42 13.64
CA PHE A 238 -8.24 -18.66 14.08
C PHE A 238 -6.94 -19.11 13.41
N ARG A 239 -6.24 -18.17 12.77
CA ARG A 239 -4.95 -18.36 12.10
C ARG A 239 -3.97 -17.24 12.47
N ILE A 240 -4.39 -15.98 12.42
CA ILE A 240 -3.64 -14.83 12.96
C ILE A 240 -3.73 -14.80 14.48
N LEU A 241 -4.93 -14.89 15.05
CA LEU A 241 -5.19 -14.75 16.48
C LEU A 241 -4.83 -16.04 17.25
N ARG A 242 -4.41 -15.87 18.50
CA ARG A 242 -4.29 -16.98 19.46
C ARG A 242 -5.65 -17.29 20.09
N THR A 243 -6.00 -18.56 20.13
CA THR A 243 -7.18 -19.09 20.85
C THR A 243 -7.07 -18.85 22.36
N GLY A 244 -8.21 -18.80 23.06
CA GLY A 244 -8.26 -18.76 24.53
C GLY A 244 -7.70 -17.48 25.16
N ARG A 245 -7.71 -16.35 24.43
CA ARG A 245 -7.23 -15.04 24.91
C ARG A 245 -8.37 -14.18 25.44
N LEU A 246 -8.13 -13.54 26.58
CA LEU A 246 -9.04 -12.62 27.25
C LEU A 246 -8.39 -11.24 27.40
N GLN A 247 -9.11 -10.18 26.99
CA GLN A 247 -8.95 -8.82 27.49
C GLN A 247 -10.01 -8.59 28.60
N PRO A 248 -9.64 -8.46 29.89
CA PRO A 248 -10.58 -8.29 30.98
C PRO A 248 -11.02 -6.82 31.14
N GLY A 249 -11.92 -6.57 32.08
CA GLY A 249 -12.50 -5.24 32.34
C GLY A 249 -13.76 -4.98 31.53
N ARG A 250 -14.37 -3.79 31.68
CA ARG A 250 -15.58 -3.42 30.95
C ARG A 250 -15.31 -3.31 29.46
N LEU A 251 -16.15 -3.91 28.64
CA LEU A 251 -16.00 -3.85 27.19
C LEU A 251 -16.30 -2.43 26.68
N GLN A 252 -15.32 -1.82 25.99
CA GLN A 252 -15.40 -0.46 25.42
C GLN A 252 -15.19 -0.53 23.90
N GLN A 253 -16.01 0.22 23.16
CA GLN A 253 -15.85 0.35 21.71
C GLN A 253 -14.59 1.17 21.36
N HIS A 254 -13.99 0.87 20.22
CA HIS A 254 -12.76 1.49 19.76
C HIS A 254 -12.96 2.99 19.47
N GLY A 255 -12.21 3.85 20.16
CA GLY A 255 -12.19 5.30 19.93
C GLY A 255 -13.27 6.12 20.67
N SER A 256 -14.19 5.49 21.41
CA SER A 256 -15.19 6.26 22.16
C SER A 256 -14.62 6.84 23.47
N THR A 257 -14.73 8.15 23.63
CA THR A 257 -14.44 8.88 24.88
C THR A 257 -15.72 9.33 25.62
N VAL A 258 -16.90 8.96 25.12
CA VAL A 258 -18.20 9.46 25.60
C VAL A 258 -19.15 8.30 25.94
N THR A 259 -19.81 8.41 27.09
CA THR A 259 -20.54 7.33 27.76
C THR A 259 -22.05 7.35 27.47
N SER A 260 -22.49 7.46 26.21
CA SER A 260 -23.91 7.73 25.87
C SER A 260 -24.63 6.73 24.98
N ASP A 261 -23.95 5.71 24.43
CA ASP A 261 -24.64 4.66 23.64
C ASP A 261 -24.98 3.45 24.52
N CYS A 262 -26.27 3.33 24.86
CA CYS A 262 -26.89 2.12 25.40
C CYS A 262 -27.44 1.25 24.24
N CYS A 263 -27.23 -0.06 24.15
CA CYS A 263 -26.35 -0.96 24.89
C CYS A 263 -25.82 -1.98 23.86
N LEU A 264 -24.69 -2.61 24.17
CA LEU A 264 -24.07 -3.60 23.28
C LEU A 264 -25.00 -4.79 23.03
N ALA A 265 -24.88 -5.42 21.87
CA ALA A 265 -25.68 -6.59 21.52
C ALA A 265 -24.87 -7.88 21.45
N THR A 266 -25.52 -9.00 21.73
CA THR A 266 -24.96 -10.36 21.67
C THR A 266 -25.86 -11.30 20.86
N LEU A 267 -25.30 -12.40 20.38
CA LEU A 267 -25.98 -13.43 19.62
C LEU A 267 -26.21 -14.68 20.48
N ILE A 268 -27.44 -15.19 20.46
CA ILE A 268 -27.87 -16.37 21.22
C ILE A 268 -28.57 -17.34 20.26
N PRO A 269 -27.99 -18.53 19.97
CA PRO A 269 -28.68 -19.57 19.21
C PRO A 269 -30.01 -19.98 19.85
N LYS A 270 -31.04 -20.20 19.03
CA LYS A 270 -32.35 -20.66 19.50
C LYS A 270 -32.24 -22.07 20.14
N PRO A 271 -33.12 -22.42 21.09
CA PRO A 271 -33.22 -23.78 21.61
C PRO A 271 -33.30 -24.84 20.50
N GLY A 272 -32.40 -25.82 20.55
CA GLY A 272 -32.20 -26.88 19.55
C GLY A 272 -31.16 -26.58 18.45
N TYR A 273 -30.67 -25.34 18.35
CA TYR A 273 -29.77 -24.90 17.26
C TYR A 273 -28.34 -24.59 17.73
N GLU A 274 -27.98 -24.91 18.97
CA GLU A 274 -26.68 -24.55 19.56
C GLU A 274 -25.52 -25.21 18.82
N ARG A 275 -25.73 -26.45 18.37
CA ARG A 275 -24.77 -27.24 17.58
C ARG A 275 -24.69 -26.83 16.11
N HIS A 276 -25.50 -25.86 15.67
CA HIS A 276 -25.42 -25.29 14.31
C HIS A 276 -24.45 -24.10 14.23
N TYR A 277 -23.96 -23.61 15.37
CA TYR A 277 -23.11 -22.43 15.46
C TYR A 277 -21.86 -22.70 16.29
N ILE A 278 -20.74 -22.11 15.90
CA ILE A 278 -19.51 -22.10 16.68
C ILE A 278 -19.31 -20.66 17.21
N PRO A 279 -19.37 -20.44 18.53
CA PRO A 279 -18.98 -19.17 19.13
C PRO A 279 -17.49 -18.90 18.87
N VAL A 280 -17.19 -17.83 18.14
CA VAL A 280 -15.82 -17.41 17.80
C VAL A 280 -15.27 -16.49 18.88
N SER A 281 -16.05 -15.48 19.25
CA SER A 281 -15.76 -14.60 20.39
C SER A 281 -17.01 -14.33 21.21
N PHE A 282 -16.81 -14.04 22.50
CA PHE A 282 -17.88 -13.88 23.47
C PHE A 282 -17.49 -12.91 24.60
N THR A 283 -18.48 -12.55 25.42
CA THR A 283 -18.34 -11.61 26.54
C THR A 283 -19.23 -12.06 27.70
N LYS A 284 -18.86 -11.69 28.93
CA LYS A 284 -19.63 -12.02 30.14
C LYS A 284 -20.75 -10.99 30.34
N VAL A 285 -22.00 -11.44 30.31
CA VAL A 285 -23.18 -10.57 30.40
C VAL A 285 -23.81 -10.52 31.80
N GLY A 286 -23.38 -11.41 32.71
CA GLY A 286 -23.87 -11.44 34.10
C GLY A 286 -23.55 -12.74 34.82
N TRP A 287 -24.30 -13.01 35.90
CA TRP A 287 -24.24 -14.25 36.68
C TRP A 287 -25.64 -14.66 37.12
N ILE A 288 -25.83 -15.96 37.37
CA ILE A 288 -27.11 -16.54 37.78
C ILE A 288 -26.92 -17.40 39.03
N SER A 289 -27.87 -17.29 39.98
CA SER A 289 -27.87 -18.05 41.24
C SER A 289 -28.71 -19.34 41.19
N THR A 290 -29.63 -19.47 40.23
CA THR A 290 -30.58 -20.59 40.12
C THR A 290 -30.87 -20.92 38.64
N PRO A 291 -31.08 -22.19 38.25
CA PRO A 291 -31.38 -22.55 36.87
C PRO A 291 -32.58 -21.76 36.32
N SER A 292 -32.36 -20.99 35.25
CA SER A 292 -33.40 -20.15 34.62
C SER A 292 -33.76 -20.70 33.24
N THR A 293 -35.05 -20.66 32.91
CA THR A 293 -35.58 -21.01 31.59
C THR A 293 -35.60 -19.82 30.62
N ASP A 294 -35.22 -18.62 31.06
CA ASP A 294 -35.10 -17.45 30.19
C ASP A 294 -33.91 -17.62 29.23
N ILE A 295 -34.15 -17.44 27.93
CA ILE A 295 -33.12 -17.59 26.91
C ILE A 295 -31.98 -16.56 27.07
N ARG A 296 -32.23 -15.40 27.69
CA ARG A 296 -31.21 -14.37 28.03
C ARG A 296 -30.22 -14.84 29.10
N HIS A 297 -30.56 -15.88 29.85
CA HIS A 297 -29.71 -16.49 30.87
C HIS A 297 -28.85 -17.64 30.33
N ARG A 298 -28.95 -17.94 29.03
CA ARG A 298 -28.17 -19.00 28.41
C ARG A 298 -26.73 -18.57 28.15
N SER A 299 -25.79 -19.39 28.60
CA SER A 299 -24.36 -19.24 28.29
C SER A 299 -23.98 -19.97 27.00
N CYS A 300 -23.05 -19.42 26.21
CA CYS A 300 -22.40 -20.08 25.07
C CYS A 300 -21.15 -20.90 25.45
N VAL A 301 -20.77 -20.86 26.73
CA VAL A 301 -19.64 -21.60 27.31
C VAL A 301 -20.15 -22.87 28.01
N LEU A 302 -19.43 -23.98 27.80
CA LEU A 302 -19.62 -25.23 28.51
C LEU A 302 -19.05 -25.11 29.93
N SER A 303 -19.90 -25.25 30.95
CA SER A 303 -19.49 -25.17 32.35
C SER A 303 -19.08 -26.55 32.88
N GLU A 304 -17.87 -26.62 33.46
CA GLU A 304 -17.48 -27.72 34.33
C GLU A 304 -17.96 -27.45 35.77
N GLY A 305 -18.97 -28.18 36.22
CA GLY A 305 -19.20 -28.58 37.63
C GLY A 305 -19.29 -27.53 38.76
N THR A 306 -20.48 -27.41 39.35
CA THR A 306 -20.71 -27.26 40.81
C THR A 306 -20.38 -25.94 41.54
N GLU A 307 -20.40 -24.77 40.88
CA GLU A 307 -20.44 -23.48 41.61
C GLU A 307 -21.86 -22.96 41.90
N SER A 308 -22.05 -22.29 43.04
CA SER A 308 -23.33 -21.71 43.49
C SER A 308 -23.79 -20.48 42.70
N ARG A 309 -22.94 -19.96 41.82
CA ARG A 309 -23.25 -18.92 40.84
C ARG A 309 -22.60 -19.31 39.51
N THR A 310 -23.36 -19.30 38.43
CA THR A 310 -22.83 -19.57 37.09
C THR A 310 -22.67 -18.26 36.34
N GLU A 311 -21.48 -17.99 35.79
CA GLU A 311 -21.26 -16.85 34.90
C GLU A 311 -21.94 -17.07 33.54
N VAL A 312 -22.55 -16.03 32.99
CA VAL A 312 -23.26 -16.08 31.70
C VAL A 312 -22.40 -15.43 30.63
N PHE A 313 -22.03 -16.21 29.61
CA PHE A 313 -21.28 -15.72 28.45
C PHE A 313 -22.16 -15.75 27.20
N GLN A 314 -22.14 -14.70 26.39
CA GLN A 314 -22.89 -14.64 25.13
C GLN A 314 -22.00 -14.20 23.98
N SER A 315 -22.32 -14.67 22.78
CA SER A 315 -21.43 -14.54 21.63
C SER A 315 -21.46 -13.14 21.03
N LEU A 316 -20.28 -12.60 20.70
CA LEU A 316 -20.11 -11.38 19.91
C LEU A 316 -19.91 -11.71 18.43
N VAL A 317 -19.31 -12.86 18.13
CA VAL A 317 -19.17 -13.40 16.77
C VAL A 317 -19.55 -14.88 16.76
N LEU A 318 -20.41 -15.28 15.81
CA LEU A 318 -20.80 -16.66 15.54
C LEU A 318 -20.35 -17.09 14.14
N GLU A 319 -19.76 -18.27 14.01
CA GLU A 319 -19.69 -18.98 12.73
C GLU A 319 -20.93 -19.88 12.58
N ASP A 320 -21.68 -19.68 11.49
CA ASP A 320 -22.73 -20.55 11.00
C ASP A 320 -22.10 -21.57 10.05
N ILE A 321 -22.08 -22.84 10.45
CA ILE A 321 -21.54 -23.92 9.61
C ILE A 321 -22.53 -24.38 8.52
N GLY A 322 -23.70 -23.75 8.41
CA GLY A 322 -24.68 -23.99 7.35
C GLY A 322 -25.57 -25.20 7.57
N LEU A 323 -25.62 -25.77 8.78
CA LEU A 323 -26.46 -26.95 9.06
C LEU A 323 -27.97 -26.68 8.92
N SER A 324 -28.42 -25.43 9.10
CA SER A 324 -29.86 -25.09 9.08
C SER A 324 -30.41 -24.91 7.66
N ASP A 325 -29.62 -24.39 6.72
CA ASP A 325 -30.09 -23.99 5.39
C ASP A 325 -29.06 -24.16 4.25
N GLY A 326 -27.89 -24.76 4.54
CA GLY A 326 -26.84 -25.02 3.58
C GLY A 326 -25.92 -23.84 3.24
N VAL A 327 -26.07 -22.68 3.88
CA VAL A 327 -25.24 -21.49 3.61
C VAL A 327 -24.33 -21.21 4.81
N ARG A 328 -23.00 -21.24 4.59
CA ARG A 328 -22.02 -20.89 5.63
C ARG A 328 -21.95 -19.38 5.86
N ARG A 329 -21.87 -18.95 7.12
CA ARG A 329 -21.82 -17.53 7.48
C ARG A 329 -20.84 -17.25 8.63
N VAL A 330 -20.36 -16.01 8.73
CA VAL A 330 -19.79 -15.47 9.97
C VAL A 330 -20.51 -14.17 10.30
N LEU A 331 -21.10 -14.11 11.49
CA LEU A 331 -22.03 -13.07 11.92
C LEU A 331 -21.45 -12.31 13.11
N PHE A 332 -21.34 -10.99 12.97
CA PHE A 332 -20.82 -10.09 13.99
C PHE A 332 -21.98 -9.32 14.63
N ALA A 333 -22.12 -9.40 15.96
CA ALA A 333 -23.15 -8.65 16.70
C ALA A 333 -22.97 -7.12 16.57
N THR A 334 -21.72 -6.68 16.45
CA THR A 334 -21.29 -5.28 16.45
C THR A 334 -20.94 -4.78 15.05
N SER A 335 -20.63 -3.49 14.89
CA SER A 335 -20.15 -2.94 13.61
C SER A 335 -18.78 -3.49 13.22
N SER A 336 -18.41 -3.36 11.95
CA SER A 336 -17.11 -3.85 11.45
C SER A 336 -15.90 -3.25 12.17
N ASP A 337 -16.02 -1.99 12.61
CA ASP A 337 -15.01 -1.16 13.27
C ASP A 337 -15.21 -1.03 14.81
N GLY A 338 -16.26 -1.63 15.37
CA GLY A 338 -16.70 -1.39 16.75
C GLY A 338 -15.67 -1.77 17.83
N TYR A 339 -14.84 -2.79 17.58
CA TYR A 339 -13.72 -3.18 18.44
C TYR A 339 -12.45 -3.40 17.64
N TRP A 340 -11.29 -3.15 18.26
CA TRP A 340 -9.99 -3.36 17.59
C TRP A 340 -9.82 -4.81 17.09
N ILE A 341 -10.30 -5.77 17.84
CA ILE A 341 -10.17 -7.18 17.49
C ILE A 341 -11.10 -7.61 16.33
N ASN A 342 -12.14 -6.83 16.00
CA ASN A 342 -13.01 -7.10 14.86
C ASN A 342 -12.21 -7.05 13.55
N SER A 343 -11.29 -6.09 13.38
CA SER A 343 -10.41 -6.01 12.20
C SER A 343 -9.69 -7.32 11.92
N LEU A 344 -9.20 -7.99 12.98
CA LEU A 344 -8.54 -9.28 12.89
C LEU A 344 -9.53 -10.40 12.59
N LEU A 345 -10.64 -10.47 13.33
CA LEU A 345 -11.69 -11.48 13.14
C LEU A 345 -12.30 -11.44 11.72
N ILE A 346 -12.38 -10.26 11.09
CA ILE A 346 -12.81 -10.10 9.70
C ILE A 346 -11.75 -10.68 8.74
N MET A 347 -10.46 -10.47 9.00
CA MET A 347 -9.39 -11.13 8.21
C MET A 347 -9.48 -12.65 8.33
N GLU A 348 -9.63 -13.17 9.56
CA GLU A 348 -9.77 -14.61 9.83
C GLU A 348 -10.97 -15.18 9.06
N ALA A 349 -12.13 -14.53 9.14
CA ALA A 349 -13.36 -14.94 8.43
C ALA A 349 -13.20 -14.92 6.91
N VAL A 350 -12.60 -13.88 6.33
CA VAL A 350 -12.35 -13.80 4.87
C VAL A 350 -11.41 -14.92 4.43
N VAL A 351 -10.32 -15.18 5.17
CA VAL A 351 -9.31 -16.20 4.85
C VAL A 351 -9.88 -17.61 4.99
N HIS A 352 -10.60 -17.89 6.08
CA HIS A 352 -11.26 -19.17 6.38
C HIS A 352 -12.34 -19.51 5.36
N LEU A 353 -13.26 -18.58 5.07
CA LEU A 353 -14.38 -18.83 4.15
C LEU A 353 -13.93 -18.95 2.69
N LEU A 354 -12.89 -18.22 2.26
CA LEU A 354 -12.30 -18.40 0.92
C LEU A 354 -11.41 -19.65 0.82
N GLY A 355 -11.09 -20.32 1.93
CA GLY A 355 -10.25 -21.52 1.97
C GLY A 355 -8.81 -21.26 1.55
N ARG A 356 -8.23 -20.10 1.88
CA ARG A 356 -6.91 -19.66 1.41
C ARG A 356 -5.90 -19.43 2.54
N GLY A 357 -4.67 -19.10 2.16
CA GLY A 357 -3.67 -18.53 3.07
C GLY A 357 -3.92 -17.04 3.30
N ILE A 358 -3.29 -16.48 4.32
CA ILE A 358 -3.27 -15.03 4.56
C ILE A 358 -2.36 -14.42 3.49
N HIS A 359 -2.94 -13.97 2.37
CA HIS A 359 -2.17 -13.53 1.21
C HIS A 359 -1.25 -12.31 1.45
N ALA A 360 -1.20 -11.74 2.67
CA ALA A 360 -0.29 -10.67 3.04
C ALA A 360 1.21 -11.03 2.83
N SER A 361 1.75 -12.12 3.37
CA SER A 361 3.20 -12.37 3.30
C SER A 361 3.68 -12.96 1.96
N PRO A 362 4.94 -12.70 1.56
CA PRO A 362 5.52 -13.29 0.36
C PRO A 362 5.54 -14.83 0.43
N PRO A 363 5.11 -15.55 -0.62
CA PRO A 363 5.35 -16.98 -0.71
C PRO A 363 6.86 -17.24 -0.84
N ILE A 364 7.44 -18.01 0.08
CA ILE A 364 8.85 -18.40 0.05
C ILE A 364 9.06 -19.53 -0.98
N ALA A 365 8.87 -19.19 -2.25
CA ALA A 365 9.30 -19.98 -3.41
C ALA A 365 10.69 -19.53 -3.90
N VAL A 366 11.54 -19.14 -2.96
CA VAL A 366 12.91 -18.69 -3.16
C VAL A 366 13.74 -19.45 -2.13
N PRO A 367 14.83 -20.13 -2.52
CA PRO A 367 15.76 -20.62 -1.51
C PRO A 367 16.29 -19.40 -0.75
N LEU A 368 15.93 -19.31 0.53
CA LEU A 368 16.68 -18.49 1.47
C LEU A 368 18.12 -19.00 1.36
N VAL A 369 19.02 -18.14 0.91
CA VAL A 369 20.43 -18.48 0.71
C VAL A 369 20.94 -18.96 2.07
N LYS A 370 21.38 -20.23 2.16
CA LYS A 370 21.72 -20.83 3.47
C LYS A 370 22.85 -20.07 4.15
N GLU A 371 23.72 -19.41 3.37
CA GLU A 371 24.78 -18.54 3.88
C GLU A 371 24.25 -17.29 4.63
N ASP A 372 23.07 -16.77 4.29
CA ASP A 372 22.48 -15.58 4.95
C ASP A 372 21.72 -15.92 6.25
N LEU A 373 21.41 -17.20 6.49
CA LEU A 373 20.67 -17.69 7.66
C LEU A 373 21.51 -18.52 8.65
N ILE A 374 22.83 -18.47 8.56
CA ILE A 374 23.78 -19.33 9.33
C ILE A 374 23.54 -19.34 10.86
N HIS A 375 22.81 -18.35 11.42
CA HIS A 375 22.45 -18.28 12.85
C HIS A 375 20.96 -18.17 13.18
N SER A 376 20.04 -18.37 12.23
CA SER A 376 18.59 -18.37 12.51
C SER A 376 18.05 -19.79 12.62
N PRO A 377 17.30 -20.14 13.69
CA PRO A 377 16.56 -21.39 13.72
C PRO A 377 15.53 -21.42 12.59
N GLU A 378 15.34 -22.59 11.97
CA GLU A 378 14.39 -22.77 10.87
C GLU A 378 12.99 -22.25 11.28
N LEU A 379 12.36 -21.41 10.45
CA LEU A 379 11.00 -20.95 10.70
C LEU A 379 10.01 -22.10 10.39
N TYR A 380 9.69 -22.90 11.42
CA TYR A 380 8.72 -24.01 11.38
C TYR A 380 7.24 -23.56 11.22
N VAL A 381 6.98 -22.33 10.76
CA VAL A 381 5.65 -21.69 10.73
C VAL A 381 5.21 -21.48 9.26
N PRO A 382 3.90 -21.62 8.94
CA PRO A 382 3.38 -21.23 7.63
C PRO A 382 3.85 -19.83 7.21
N HIS A 383 4.43 -19.74 6.00
CA HIS A 383 5.10 -18.52 5.53
C HIS A 383 4.19 -17.28 5.49
N ASP A 384 2.86 -17.47 5.47
CA ASP A 384 1.86 -16.40 5.49
C ASP A 384 1.67 -15.69 6.85
N LEU A 385 2.26 -16.23 7.91
CA LEU A 385 2.27 -15.64 9.26
C LEU A 385 3.57 -14.88 9.60
N VAL A 386 4.57 -14.87 8.71
CA VAL A 386 5.82 -14.12 8.93
C VAL A 386 5.58 -12.63 8.70
N ARG A 387 6.17 -11.77 9.53
CA ARG A 387 6.25 -10.32 9.36
C ARG A 387 7.70 -9.87 9.46
N TRP A 388 8.21 -9.30 8.38
CA TRP A 388 9.57 -8.77 8.33
C TRP A 388 9.59 -7.35 8.88
N ILE A 389 10.45 -7.10 9.86
CA ILE A 389 10.60 -5.80 10.51
C ILE A 389 12.06 -5.34 10.47
N MET A 390 12.22 -4.04 10.25
CA MET A 390 13.48 -3.30 10.32
C MET A 390 13.23 -2.01 11.11
N ILE A 391 14.19 -1.59 11.93
CA ILE A 391 14.12 -0.32 12.67
C ILE A 391 15.37 0.47 12.31
N ASP A 392 15.14 1.55 11.57
CA ASP A 392 16.16 2.50 11.17
C ASP A 392 16.26 3.57 12.26
N VAL A 393 17.49 3.87 12.69
CA VAL A 393 17.82 4.91 13.66
C VAL A 393 18.55 6.02 12.94
N ASP A 394 17.80 7.03 12.49
CA ASP A 394 18.34 8.24 11.87
C ASP A 394 19.11 9.09 12.89
N ASP A 395 19.78 10.15 12.43
CA ASP A 395 20.48 11.14 13.26
C ASP A 395 21.59 10.59 14.19
N VAL A 396 22.22 9.45 13.86
CA VAL A 396 23.36 8.95 14.63
C VAL A 396 24.53 9.95 14.54
N PHE A 397 25.05 10.30 15.72
CA PHE A 397 26.01 11.37 16.02
C PHE A 397 25.46 12.80 16.09
N LEU A 398 24.21 13.07 15.71
CA LEU A 398 23.64 14.44 15.76
C LEU A 398 23.55 14.96 17.21
N HIS A 399 23.85 16.25 17.40
CA HIS A 399 23.87 16.91 18.72
C HIS A 399 22.77 17.97 18.85
N GLY A 400 22.56 18.52 20.05
CA GLY A 400 21.72 19.70 20.27
C GLY A 400 20.28 19.42 20.72
N THR A 401 20.06 18.27 21.35
CA THR A 401 18.73 17.75 21.72
C THR A 401 18.33 18.05 23.17
N GLY A 402 19.13 18.83 23.91
CA GLY A 402 18.93 19.13 25.33
C GLY A 402 19.34 18.02 26.30
N VAL A 403 19.37 16.76 25.82
CA VAL A 403 19.84 15.58 26.55
C VAL A 403 20.94 14.88 25.75
N ASP A 404 22.01 14.49 26.46
CA ASP A 404 23.17 13.78 25.92
C ASP A 404 22.87 12.27 25.74
N PHE A 405 23.51 11.63 24.76
CA PHE A 405 23.49 10.19 24.55
C PHE A 405 24.66 9.54 25.31
N THR A 406 24.34 8.68 26.29
CA THR A 406 25.32 8.17 27.24
C THR A 406 25.86 6.78 26.89
N VAL A 407 26.91 6.36 27.60
CA VAL A 407 27.44 4.98 27.55
C VAL A 407 26.37 3.95 27.98
N ASP A 408 25.48 4.33 28.88
CA ASP A 408 24.35 3.49 29.32
C ASP A 408 23.28 3.36 28.23
N ASP A 409 23.02 4.42 27.47
CA ASP A 409 22.07 4.39 26.34
C ASP A 409 22.58 3.49 25.19
N ALA A 410 23.85 3.66 24.80
CA ALA A 410 24.51 2.77 23.84
C ALA A 410 24.50 1.30 24.30
N SER A 411 24.66 1.07 25.61
CA SER A 411 24.59 -0.27 26.20
C SER A 411 23.15 -0.80 26.27
N ALA A 412 22.15 0.05 26.47
CA ALA A 412 20.74 -0.33 26.48
C ALA A 412 20.24 -0.72 25.09
N LEU A 413 20.68 -0.01 24.04
CA LEU A 413 20.39 -0.34 22.63
C LEU A 413 20.88 -1.76 22.28
N LEU A 414 22.12 -2.11 22.63
CA LEU A 414 22.65 -3.46 22.44
C LEU A 414 21.89 -4.51 23.28
N HIS A 415 21.57 -4.22 24.55
CA HIS A 415 20.80 -5.15 25.37
C HIS A 415 19.39 -5.39 24.80
N ALA A 416 18.71 -4.36 24.28
CA ALA A 416 17.41 -4.50 23.63
C ALA A 416 17.50 -5.40 22.39
N GLN A 417 18.49 -5.17 21.53
CA GLN A 417 18.74 -5.98 20.35
C GLN A 417 18.96 -7.46 20.70
N LEU A 418 19.83 -7.74 21.69
CA LEU A 418 20.11 -9.11 22.14
C LEU A 418 18.89 -9.78 22.81
N GLN A 419 18.05 -9.01 23.51
CA GLN A 419 16.79 -9.50 24.08
C GLN A 419 15.77 -9.82 22.99
N TRP A 420 15.57 -8.93 22.02
CA TRP A 420 14.59 -9.13 20.95
C TRP A 420 14.99 -10.25 19.98
N ARG A 421 16.30 -10.46 19.74
CA ARG A 421 16.85 -11.62 18.99
C ARG A 421 16.37 -12.99 19.53
N GLN A 422 15.95 -13.08 20.80
CA GLN A 422 15.40 -14.32 21.39
C GLN A 422 14.02 -14.71 20.81
N SER A 423 13.26 -13.76 20.26
CA SER A 423 11.95 -14.01 19.64
C SER A 423 11.78 -13.43 18.24
N ILE A 424 12.78 -12.72 17.73
CA ILE A 424 12.81 -12.08 16.41
C ILE A 424 14.14 -12.47 15.76
N PRO A 425 14.20 -13.59 15.00
CA PRO A 425 15.43 -14.07 14.39
C PRO A 425 16.10 -12.99 13.54
N GLY A 426 17.43 -12.85 13.69
CA GLY A 426 18.23 -11.87 12.96
C GLY A 426 18.07 -10.40 13.38
N PHE A 427 17.22 -10.07 14.37
CA PHE A 427 16.92 -8.67 14.72
C PHE A 427 18.18 -7.81 14.93
N THR A 428 18.32 -6.76 14.15
CA THR A 428 19.47 -5.86 14.14
C THR A 428 18.97 -4.44 13.86
N PHE A 429 19.39 -3.45 14.66
CA PHE A 429 19.13 -2.04 14.36
C PHE A 429 20.02 -1.58 13.21
N ASP A 430 19.49 -0.69 12.37
CA ASP A 430 20.21 -0.08 11.26
C ASP A 430 20.45 1.41 11.56
N LEU A 431 21.71 1.85 11.54
CA LEU A 431 22.15 3.13 12.12
C LEU A 431 22.54 4.14 11.03
N GLY A 432 21.74 5.19 10.86
CA GLY A 432 21.95 6.26 9.89
C GLY A 432 22.86 7.35 10.43
N PHE A 433 24.13 7.39 9.99
CA PHE A 433 25.15 8.24 10.59
C PHE A 433 25.47 9.52 9.81
N CYS A 434 25.73 10.60 10.55
CA CYS A 434 26.17 11.89 10.05
C CYS A 434 27.55 12.24 10.66
N GLY A 435 28.63 11.85 9.98
CA GLY A 435 29.98 11.82 10.57
C GLY A 435 30.51 13.16 11.11
N ARG A 436 30.10 14.31 10.54
CA ARG A 436 30.58 15.64 10.98
C ARG A 436 30.33 15.89 12.46
N PHE A 437 29.18 15.44 12.96
CA PHE A 437 28.75 15.73 14.31
C PHE A 437 29.49 14.88 15.35
N PHE A 438 30.11 13.77 14.95
CA PHE A 438 30.93 12.96 15.85
C PHE A 438 32.13 13.75 16.39
N GLU A 439 32.84 14.47 15.53
CA GLU A 439 33.99 15.31 15.92
C GLU A 439 33.62 16.48 16.85
N HIS A 440 32.38 16.97 16.73
CA HIS A 440 31.87 18.12 17.47
C HIS A 440 31.02 17.73 18.70
N ALA A 441 30.93 16.44 19.02
CA ALA A 441 30.15 15.94 20.14
C ALA A 441 30.73 16.40 21.50
N ASN A 442 29.83 16.76 22.42
CA ASN A 442 30.21 17.19 23.78
C ASN A 442 30.69 16.01 24.64
N GLY A 443 31.11 16.28 25.89
CA GLY A 443 31.69 15.26 26.78
C GLY A 443 30.88 13.95 26.88
N SER A 444 29.59 14.00 27.21
CA SER A 444 28.78 12.78 27.39
C SER A 444 28.38 12.15 26.06
N ASP A 445 27.87 12.94 25.10
CA ASP A 445 27.51 12.48 23.74
C ASP A 445 28.72 11.76 23.10
N ARG A 446 29.92 12.35 23.19
CA ARG A 446 31.16 11.79 22.64
C ARG A 446 31.49 10.44 23.27
N LEU A 447 31.31 10.27 24.59
CA LEU A 447 31.54 8.98 25.26
C LEU A 447 30.50 7.93 24.83
N GLY A 448 29.22 8.29 24.68
CA GLY A 448 28.19 7.39 24.14
C GLY A 448 28.46 6.97 22.69
N TYR A 449 28.89 7.91 21.85
CA TYR A 449 29.23 7.63 20.45
C TYR A 449 30.55 6.85 20.29
N GLN A 450 31.58 7.17 21.08
CA GLN A 450 32.81 6.36 21.18
C GLN A 450 32.52 4.95 21.70
N ARG A 451 31.49 4.78 22.53
CA ARG A 451 31.03 3.47 22.98
C ARG A 451 30.42 2.66 21.84
N LEU A 452 29.61 3.26 20.95
CA LEU A 452 29.09 2.61 19.74
C LEU A 452 30.23 2.21 18.78
N LEU A 453 31.21 3.08 18.55
CA LEU A 453 32.38 2.81 17.69
C LEU A 453 33.48 1.98 18.38
N ALA A 454 33.30 1.62 19.66
CA ALA A 454 34.26 0.90 20.49
C ALA A 454 35.66 1.53 20.59
N LEU A 455 35.76 2.86 20.51
CA LEU A 455 37.02 3.63 20.59
C LEU A 455 37.58 3.74 22.02
N PHE A 456 37.09 2.97 22.98
CA PHE A 456 37.55 2.95 24.37
C PHE A 456 38.80 2.09 24.54
N VAL A 457 39.98 2.71 24.46
CA VAL A 457 41.19 2.17 25.11
C VAL A 457 41.08 2.41 26.62
N THR A 458 41.36 1.38 27.42
CA THR A 458 41.05 1.27 28.85
C THR A 458 41.85 2.16 29.82
N SER A 459 42.46 3.26 29.37
CA SER A 459 43.47 4.01 30.13
C SER A 459 42.95 5.11 31.07
N GLN A 460 41.76 5.69 30.84
CA GLN A 460 41.39 6.97 31.47
C GLN A 460 40.35 6.91 32.62
N PHE A 461 39.62 5.81 32.81
CA PHE A 461 38.52 5.75 33.79
C PHE A 461 38.88 5.22 35.19
N MET A 462 40.15 4.87 35.45
CA MET A 462 40.57 4.30 36.76
C MET A 462 40.88 5.33 37.86
N ALA A 463 40.72 6.63 37.61
CA ALA A 463 41.32 7.66 38.46
C ALA A 463 40.41 8.37 39.49
N THR A 464 39.06 8.36 39.36
CA THR A 464 38.23 9.39 40.03
C THR A 464 36.94 8.94 40.74
N SER A 465 36.55 7.66 40.77
CA SER A 465 35.34 7.24 41.51
C SER A 465 35.49 5.89 42.21
N GLY A 466 35.72 5.93 43.52
CA GLY A 466 35.85 4.75 44.39
C GLY A 466 34.51 4.11 44.75
N VAL A 467 33.86 3.45 43.79
CA VAL A 467 32.66 2.63 44.01
C VAL A 467 32.94 1.20 43.57
N GLN A 468 32.74 0.24 44.47
CA GLN A 468 33.12 -1.16 44.28
C GLN A 468 31.86 -2.03 44.03
N LEU A 469 31.88 -2.77 42.90
CA LEU A 469 30.85 -3.67 42.33
C LEU A 469 29.75 -3.00 41.46
N PRO A 470 29.36 -3.61 40.31
CA PRO A 470 29.84 -4.86 39.71
C PRO A 470 30.81 -4.61 38.53
N LEU A 471 32.09 -4.40 38.82
CA LEU A 471 33.13 -4.07 37.84
C LEU A 471 33.21 -5.07 36.66
N LEU A 472 33.01 -6.36 36.93
CA LEU A 472 33.27 -7.42 35.95
C LEU A 472 32.33 -7.37 34.73
N ARG A 473 31.04 -7.07 34.92
CA ARG A 473 30.07 -6.96 33.81
C ARG A 473 30.33 -5.71 32.97
N TYR A 474 30.75 -4.62 33.60
CA TYR A 474 31.12 -3.39 32.89
C TYR A 474 32.41 -3.57 32.08
N ILE A 475 33.41 -4.27 32.63
CA ILE A 475 34.69 -4.59 31.96
C ILE A 475 34.51 -5.60 30.81
N LEU A 476 33.60 -6.58 30.94
CA LEU A 476 33.28 -7.51 29.85
C LEU A 476 32.55 -6.79 28.70
N LEU A 477 31.57 -5.94 29.03
CA LEU A 477 30.88 -5.13 28.03
C LEU A 477 31.82 -4.11 27.37
N SER A 478 32.70 -3.44 28.12
CA SER A 478 33.60 -2.39 27.60
C SER A 478 34.65 -2.89 26.61
N ARG A 479 34.84 -4.22 26.49
CA ARG A 479 35.71 -4.87 25.49
C ARG A 479 34.97 -5.32 24.22
N LEU A 480 33.64 -5.24 24.18
CA LEU A 480 32.88 -5.58 22.98
C LEU A 480 32.95 -4.45 21.95
N ASP A 481 33.23 -4.84 20.71
CA ASP A 481 33.20 -3.95 19.56
C ASP A 481 31.75 -3.76 19.06
N LEU A 482 31.10 -2.68 19.51
CA LEU A 482 29.68 -2.46 19.26
C LEU A 482 29.36 -2.19 17.78
N ARG A 483 30.28 -1.60 16.99
CA ARG A 483 29.99 -1.24 15.59
C ARG A 483 29.62 -2.45 14.74
N ASN A 484 30.28 -3.58 15.00
CA ASN A 484 30.04 -4.87 14.33
C ASN A 484 28.76 -5.61 14.80
N HIS A 485 28.02 -5.06 15.77
CA HIS A 485 26.76 -5.64 16.23
C HIS A 485 25.52 -4.99 15.59
N PHE A 486 25.70 -3.86 14.89
CA PHE A 486 24.64 -3.09 14.23
C PHE A 486 24.85 -3.06 12.72
N TRP A 487 23.80 -2.74 11.98
CA TRP A 487 23.93 -2.29 10.59
C TRP A 487 24.09 -0.77 10.56
N TRP A 488 24.65 -0.25 9.48
CA TRP A 488 24.94 1.17 9.31
C TRP A 488 24.64 1.59 7.88
N PHE A 489 24.05 2.78 7.70
CA PHE A 489 23.76 3.35 6.39
C PHE A 489 24.13 4.83 6.30
N ASP A 490 24.34 5.32 5.07
CA ASP A 490 24.64 6.74 4.84
C ASP A 490 23.41 7.62 5.12
N HIS A 491 23.58 8.57 6.05
CA HIS A 491 22.60 9.63 6.33
C HIS A 491 23.14 11.04 6.01
N LEU A 492 24.17 11.13 5.15
CA LEU A 492 24.84 12.34 4.67
C LEU A 492 25.61 13.14 5.74
N TRP A 493 26.86 13.51 5.42
CA TRP A 493 27.83 14.16 6.32
C TRP A 493 27.29 15.28 7.22
N ASN A 494 26.44 16.15 6.68
CA ASN A 494 25.94 17.36 7.34
C ASN A 494 24.46 17.30 7.78
N HIS A 495 23.76 16.18 7.59
CA HIS A 495 22.29 16.12 7.70
C HIS A 495 21.57 17.21 6.86
N TYR A 496 22.14 17.58 5.70
CA TYR A 496 21.57 18.61 4.82
C TYR A 496 20.44 18.06 3.94
N GLN A 497 19.34 18.81 3.85
CA GLN A 497 18.23 18.50 2.95
C GLN A 497 18.66 18.60 1.48
N VAL A 498 18.57 17.48 0.76
CA VAL A 498 19.06 17.32 -0.61
C VAL A 498 18.49 18.36 -1.58
N HIS A 499 17.24 18.82 -1.40
CA HIS A 499 16.60 19.81 -2.28
C HIS A 499 17.21 21.22 -2.20
N LYS A 500 18.13 21.45 -1.24
CA LYS A 500 18.88 22.71 -1.07
C LYS A 500 20.30 22.64 -1.61
N LEU A 501 20.73 21.51 -2.16
CA LEU A 501 22.09 21.24 -2.61
C LEU A 501 22.15 21.11 -4.13
N ASN A 502 23.27 21.53 -4.72
CA ASN A 502 23.61 21.14 -6.09
C ASN A 502 24.29 19.76 -6.15
N GLU A 503 24.40 19.19 -7.35
CA GLU A 503 24.97 17.85 -7.57
C GLU A 503 26.43 17.72 -7.08
N SER A 504 27.26 18.74 -7.28
CA SER A 504 28.67 18.75 -6.85
C SER A 504 28.80 18.78 -5.33
N GLU A 505 27.98 19.57 -4.65
CA GLU A 505 27.90 19.62 -3.18
C GLU A 505 27.45 18.27 -2.61
N LEU A 506 26.42 17.67 -3.19
CA LEU A 506 25.89 16.38 -2.74
C LEU A 506 26.94 15.26 -2.87
N LEU A 507 27.63 15.18 -4.02
CA LEU A 507 28.73 14.24 -4.25
C LEU A 507 29.89 14.46 -3.27
N HIS A 508 30.23 15.71 -2.94
CA HIS A 508 31.28 16.02 -1.98
C HIS A 508 30.89 15.58 -0.56
N LEU A 509 29.68 15.90 -0.11
CA LEU A 509 29.19 15.55 1.22
C LEU A 509 29.04 14.03 1.41
N MET A 510 28.56 13.28 0.40
CA MET A 510 28.53 11.82 0.47
C MET A 510 29.94 11.22 0.57
N ARG A 511 30.92 11.76 -0.17
CA ARG A 511 32.32 11.30 -0.11
C ARG A 511 32.95 11.55 1.27
N LEU A 512 32.66 12.68 1.92
CA LEU A 512 33.12 12.94 3.29
C LEU A 512 32.54 11.93 4.29
N ASN A 513 31.24 11.62 4.20
CA ASN A 513 30.62 10.62 5.07
C ASN A 513 31.19 9.21 4.82
N LYS A 514 31.48 8.88 3.55
CA LYS A 514 32.14 7.62 3.20
C LYS A 514 33.57 7.53 3.71
N GLN A 515 34.34 8.62 3.62
CA GLN A 515 35.71 8.67 4.15
C GLN A 515 35.71 8.48 5.68
N PHE A 516 34.83 9.19 6.39
CA PHE A 516 34.67 9.02 7.84
C PHE A 516 34.34 7.58 8.25
N ALA A 517 33.50 6.87 7.48
CA ALA A 517 33.21 5.46 7.73
C ALA A 517 34.45 4.57 7.57
N LEU A 518 35.32 4.86 6.59
CA LEU A 518 36.60 4.17 6.41
C LEU A 518 37.59 4.49 7.54
N ASP A 519 37.71 5.77 7.93
CA ASP A 519 38.62 6.23 8.98
C ASP A 519 38.28 5.69 10.38
N HIS A 520 37.03 5.23 10.57
CA HIS A 520 36.51 4.66 11.83
C HIS A 520 36.12 3.18 11.74
N ASP A 521 36.51 2.47 10.67
CA ASP A 521 36.19 1.04 10.45
C ASP A 521 34.69 0.69 10.61
N ILE A 522 33.79 1.58 10.15
CA ILE A 522 32.35 1.38 10.26
C ILE A 522 31.88 0.42 9.14
N PRO A 523 31.22 -0.72 9.47
CA PRO A 523 30.76 -1.69 8.49
C PRO A 523 29.46 -1.22 7.80
N VAL A 524 29.56 -0.15 6.99
CA VAL A 524 28.43 0.46 6.29
C VAL A 524 27.92 -0.45 5.17
N GLN A 525 26.61 -0.58 5.09
CA GLN A 525 25.91 -1.24 3.99
C GLN A 525 25.89 -0.31 2.77
N ASP A 526 26.89 -0.48 1.89
CA ASP A 526 27.07 0.32 0.67
C ASP A 526 25.89 0.28 -0.33
N THR A 527 24.91 -0.60 -0.09
CA THR A 527 23.72 -0.77 -0.93
C THR A 527 22.43 -0.16 -0.33
N TYR A 528 22.44 0.33 0.91
CA TYR A 528 21.29 1.01 1.55
C TYR A 528 21.67 2.39 2.09
N ALA A 529 20.78 3.37 1.91
CA ALA A 529 20.93 4.73 2.43
C ALA A 529 19.57 5.41 2.51
N VAL A 530 19.48 6.45 3.34
CA VAL A 530 18.27 7.26 3.52
C VAL A 530 18.71 8.71 3.58
N SER A 531 18.14 9.58 2.76
CA SER A 531 18.51 10.99 2.77
C SER A 531 17.91 11.72 3.98
N PRO A 532 18.60 12.74 4.53
CA PRO A 532 18.05 13.64 5.56
C PRO A 532 16.64 14.13 5.23
N HIS A 533 15.72 13.98 6.20
CA HIS A 533 14.29 14.30 6.05
C HIS A 533 13.57 13.60 4.87
N HIS A 534 14.12 12.49 4.36
CA HIS A 534 13.73 11.82 3.10
C HIS A 534 13.74 12.75 1.86
N SER A 535 14.45 13.88 1.94
CA SER A 535 14.49 14.89 0.90
C SER A 535 15.04 14.30 -0.41
N GLY A 536 14.32 14.47 -1.51
CA GLY A 536 14.74 14.03 -2.85
C GLY A 536 14.47 12.56 -3.18
N ILE A 537 14.01 11.75 -2.23
CA ILE A 537 13.49 10.40 -2.52
C ILE A 537 12.10 10.54 -3.15
N TYR A 538 11.20 11.26 -2.48
CA TYR A 538 9.94 11.71 -3.05
C TYR A 538 9.55 13.10 -2.49
N PRO A 539 9.30 14.13 -3.33
CA PRO A 539 9.45 14.15 -4.79
C PRO A 539 10.87 13.78 -5.25
N VAL A 540 10.96 13.07 -6.38
CA VAL A 540 12.23 12.51 -6.88
C VAL A 540 13.14 13.64 -7.37
N ILE A 541 14.34 13.74 -6.79
CA ILE A 541 15.43 14.58 -7.28
C ILE A 541 16.48 13.66 -7.91
N GLN A 542 16.61 13.75 -9.23
CA GLN A 542 17.41 12.78 -10.00
C GLN A 542 18.88 12.69 -9.53
N HIS A 543 19.50 13.84 -9.25
CA HIS A 543 20.90 13.91 -8.80
C HIS A 543 21.16 13.17 -7.47
N LEU A 544 20.14 12.93 -6.64
CA LEU A 544 20.28 12.08 -5.45
C LEU A 544 20.60 10.64 -5.82
N TYR A 545 19.82 10.08 -6.76
CA TYR A 545 19.98 8.70 -7.23
C TYR A 545 21.29 8.53 -8.01
N ASP A 546 21.67 9.55 -8.80
CA ASP A 546 22.95 9.59 -9.52
C ASP A 546 24.15 9.64 -8.55
N ALA A 547 24.10 10.48 -7.51
CA ALA A 547 25.15 10.56 -6.49
C ALA A 547 25.24 9.27 -5.64
N TRP A 548 24.09 8.73 -5.22
CA TRP A 548 24.01 7.46 -4.49
C TRP A 548 24.59 6.28 -5.28
N HIS A 549 24.28 6.18 -6.57
CA HIS A 549 24.87 5.13 -7.41
C HIS A 549 26.39 5.31 -7.56
N THR A 550 26.86 6.57 -7.67
CA THR A 550 28.27 6.93 -7.88
C THR A 550 29.14 6.73 -6.65
N VAL A 551 28.67 7.11 -5.45
CA VAL A 551 29.50 7.11 -4.22
C VAL A 551 29.35 5.83 -3.43
N TRP A 552 28.13 5.33 -3.28
CA TRP A 552 27.85 4.18 -2.43
C TRP A 552 27.54 2.90 -3.22
N ASN A 553 26.87 3.00 -4.38
CA ASN A 553 26.25 1.89 -5.14
C ASN A 553 24.91 1.40 -4.54
N ILE A 554 24.14 2.33 -3.97
CA ILE A 554 22.79 2.09 -3.42
C ILE A 554 21.90 1.28 -4.39
N LYS A 555 21.14 0.34 -3.81
CA LYS A 555 20.12 -0.50 -4.48
C LYS A 555 18.76 -0.45 -3.79
N ALA A 556 18.70 -0.08 -2.52
CA ALA A 556 17.44 0.20 -1.83
C ALA A 556 17.51 1.47 -0.98
N THR A 557 16.35 2.08 -0.74
CA THR A 557 16.14 3.19 0.20
C THR A 557 14.71 3.11 0.73
N SER A 558 14.35 3.95 1.70
CA SER A 558 12.98 4.02 2.22
C SER A 558 12.49 5.46 2.40
N THR A 559 11.18 5.66 2.24
CA THR A 559 10.52 6.96 2.48
C THR A 559 9.11 6.80 2.99
N GLU A 560 8.72 7.71 3.88
CA GLU A 560 7.36 7.89 4.37
C GLU A 560 6.50 8.80 3.46
N HIS A 561 7.12 9.45 2.46
CA HIS A 561 6.45 10.46 1.63
C HIS A 561 5.72 9.90 0.41
N TYR A 562 5.79 8.59 0.16
CA TYR A 562 5.23 7.95 -1.02
C TYR A 562 4.45 6.66 -0.70
N PRO A 563 3.31 6.40 -1.38
CA PRO A 563 2.49 7.31 -2.18
C PRO A 563 1.43 7.97 -1.28
N ARG A 564 1.24 9.29 -1.35
CA ARG A 564 0.15 9.99 -0.62
C ARG A 564 -1.23 9.85 -1.30
N VAL A 565 -1.50 8.72 -1.93
CA VAL A 565 -2.75 8.46 -2.70
C VAL A 565 -3.72 7.62 -1.88
N SER A 566 -4.36 8.28 -0.91
CA SER A 566 -5.40 7.77 0.01
C SER A 566 -4.94 6.74 1.06
N MET A 567 -5.21 7.02 2.34
CA MET A 567 -4.91 6.16 3.50
C MET A 567 -5.58 4.79 3.48
N SER A 568 -6.54 4.54 2.58
CA SER A 568 -7.20 3.24 2.42
C SER A 568 -6.33 2.21 1.71
N LYS A 569 -5.46 2.65 0.80
CA LYS A 569 -4.68 1.76 -0.08
C LYS A 569 -3.36 1.36 0.56
N PRO A 570 -2.91 0.10 0.39
CA PRO A 570 -1.60 -0.32 0.83
C PRO A 570 -0.53 0.57 0.19
N HIS A 571 0.36 1.11 1.02
CA HIS A 571 1.47 1.93 0.54
C HIS A 571 2.39 1.05 -0.32
N LEU A 572 2.40 1.31 -1.62
CA LEU A 572 3.24 0.61 -2.59
C LEU A 572 4.55 1.38 -2.77
N GLY A 573 5.68 0.68 -2.70
CA GLY A 573 6.98 1.20 -3.09
C GLY A 573 7.08 1.46 -4.59
N PHE A 574 8.22 1.96 -5.04
CA PHE A 574 8.51 2.19 -6.46
C PHE A 574 9.97 1.91 -6.77
N LYS A 575 10.31 1.83 -8.05
CA LYS A 575 11.68 1.69 -8.51
C LYS A 575 12.09 2.91 -9.36
N PHE A 576 13.23 3.50 -9.08
CA PHE A 576 13.78 4.63 -9.85
C PHE A 576 15.30 4.52 -9.97
N ARG A 577 15.84 4.64 -11.20
CA ARG A 577 17.28 4.47 -11.51
C ARG A 577 17.92 3.24 -10.86
N ASP A 578 17.23 2.11 -10.99
CA ASP A 578 17.57 0.81 -10.40
C ASP A 578 17.65 0.73 -8.86
N ILE A 579 17.25 1.79 -8.14
CA ILE A 579 17.06 1.80 -6.70
C ILE A 579 15.60 1.48 -6.36
N GLN A 580 15.36 0.48 -5.52
CA GLN A 580 14.05 0.17 -4.96
C GLN A 580 13.77 1.07 -3.76
N VAL A 581 12.67 1.80 -3.81
CA VAL A 581 12.16 2.60 -2.69
C VAL A 581 11.09 1.79 -1.97
N LEU A 582 11.27 1.57 -0.67
CA LEU A 582 10.30 0.93 0.22
C LEU A 582 9.47 1.99 0.93
N PRO A 583 8.18 1.73 1.21
CA PRO A 583 7.41 2.54 2.14
C PRO A 583 7.98 2.39 3.55
N ARG A 584 8.28 3.52 4.20
CA ARG A 584 8.73 3.62 5.59
C ARG A 584 7.52 3.95 6.47
N GLN A 585 7.44 3.35 7.64
CA GLN A 585 6.33 3.54 8.59
C GLN A 585 6.78 4.40 9.76
N THR A 586 5.91 5.33 10.17
CA THR A 586 6.08 6.06 11.42
C THR A 586 5.65 5.18 12.60
N CYS A 587 6.36 5.29 13.72
CA CYS A 587 6.05 4.54 14.94
C CYS A 587 5.27 5.35 15.99
N GLY A 588 4.92 6.61 15.69
CA GLY A 588 4.10 7.47 16.56
C GLY A 588 4.89 8.29 17.60
N ILE A 589 6.20 8.08 17.72
CA ILE A 589 7.13 8.97 18.43
C ILE A 589 7.75 9.99 17.47
N TYR A 590 8.18 11.13 18.00
CA TYR A 590 8.69 12.26 17.21
C TYR A 590 10.21 12.18 17.00
N SER A 591 10.71 12.84 15.95
CA SER A 591 12.16 12.98 15.70
C SER A 591 12.88 13.82 16.75
N ARG A 592 12.23 14.86 17.27
CA ARG A 592 12.74 15.65 18.40
C ARG A 592 12.70 14.83 19.70
N PHE A 593 13.66 15.07 20.60
CA PHE A 593 13.62 14.53 21.96
C PHE A 593 12.37 15.03 22.70
N VAL A 594 11.68 14.12 23.38
CA VAL A 594 10.50 14.35 24.22
C VAL A 594 10.51 13.26 25.29
N GLU A 595 10.40 13.63 26.57
CA GLU A 595 10.24 12.66 27.66
C GLU A 595 8.77 12.22 27.80
N MET A 596 8.52 11.05 28.41
CA MET A 596 7.16 10.53 28.64
C MET A 596 6.20 11.53 29.32
N LEU A 597 6.72 12.39 30.20
CA LEU A 597 5.94 13.42 30.91
C LEU A 597 5.42 14.52 29.97
N ASP A 598 6.23 14.91 28.99
CA ASP A 598 5.90 15.93 27.99
C ASP A 598 5.31 15.34 26.70
N PHE A 599 5.25 14.01 26.59
CA PHE A 599 4.70 13.34 25.43
C PHE A 599 3.20 13.65 25.28
N PRO A 600 2.72 14.16 24.14
CA PRO A 600 1.30 14.46 23.92
C PRO A 600 0.39 13.25 24.16
N GLY A 601 -0.39 13.30 25.23
CA GLY A 601 -1.26 12.21 25.70
C GLY A 601 -0.58 11.15 26.57
N GLY A 602 0.71 11.33 26.90
CA GLY A 602 1.51 10.56 27.86
C GLY A 602 1.51 9.05 27.60
N GLU A 603 1.62 8.28 28.70
CA GLU A 603 1.60 6.82 28.65
C GLU A 603 0.32 6.29 27.97
N LYS A 604 -0.83 6.94 28.18
CA LYS A 604 -2.09 6.54 27.53
C LYS A 604 -1.94 6.52 26.01
N ARG A 605 -1.34 7.56 25.41
CA ARG A 605 -1.13 7.59 23.95
C ARG A 605 -0.23 6.46 23.47
N MET A 606 0.78 6.03 24.24
CA MET A 606 1.59 4.87 23.91
C MET A 606 0.79 3.56 23.98
N ARG A 607 -0.06 3.40 25.00
CA ARG A 607 -0.99 2.26 25.11
C ARG A 607 -1.94 2.23 23.90
N ASP A 608 -2.50 3.38 23.53
CA ASP A 608 -3.40 3.55 22.37
C ASP A 608 -2.71 3.33 21.00
N LEU A 609 -1.37 3.37 20.92
CA LEU A 609 -0.61 2.99 19.72
C LEU A 609 -0.39 1.47 19.62
N VAL A 610 -0.18 0.81 20.77
CA VAL A 610 0.23 -0.60 20.82
C VAL A 610 -0.95 -1.56 20.99
N PHE A 611 -1.88 -1.30 21.90
CA PHE A 611 -2.83 -2.30 22.37
C PHE A 611 -4.11 -2.29 21.52
N GLY A 612 -4.03 -2.92 20.35
CA GLY A 612 -5.05 -2.80 19.30
C GLY A 612 -4.98 -1.48 18.53
N GLY A 613 -3.86 -0.76 18.68
CA GLY A 613 -3.63 0.56 18.08
C GLY A 613 -2.96 0.51 16.70
N SER A 614 -2.74 1.70 16.14
CA SER A 614 -2.21 1.85 14.77
C SER A 614 -0.85 1.19 14.55
N LEU A 615 0.04 1.20 15.55
CA LEU A 615 1.38 0.60 15.42
C LEU A 615 1.31 -0.94 15.40
N PHE A 616 0.39 -1.53 16.16
CA PHE A 616 0.09 -2.96 16.09
C PHE A 616 -0.50 -3.36 14.74
N TYR A 617 -1.50 -2.61 14.26
CA TYR A 617 -2.07 -2.84 12.93
C TYR A 617 -1.06 -2.72 11.80
N THR A 618 -0.11 -1.79 11.90
CA THR A 618 0.99 -1.70 10.93
C THR A 618 1.72 -3.04 10.79
N ILE A 619 2.07 -3.71 11.88
CA ILE A 619 2.72 -5.04 11.85
C ILE A 619 1.75 -6.13 11.33
N VAL A 620 0.48 -6.09 11.74
CA VAL A 620 -0.51 -7.08 11.30
C VAL A 620 -0.70 -7.05 9.79
N PHE A 621 -0.91 -5.85 9.24
CA PHE A 621 -1.32 -5.66 7.85
C PHE A 621 -0.13 -5.57 6.87
N ASN A 622 1.05 -5.09 7.30
CA ASN A 622 2.21 -4.97 6.42
C ASN A 622 3.16 -6.16 6.59
N PRO A 623 3.36 -7.01 5.56
CA PRO A 623 4.26 -8.18 5.64
C PRO A 623 5.74 -7.81 5.73
N VAL A 624 6.06 -6.56 5.38
CA VAL A 624 7.38 -5.93 5.41
C VAL A 624 7.16 -4.53 5.97
N SER A 625 7.82 -4.20 7.08
CA SER A 625 7.77 -2.89 7.72
C SER A 625 9.19 -2.37 7.98
N VAL A 626 9.45 -1.11 7.60
CA VAL A 626 10.66 -0.35 7.92
C VAL A 626 10.25 0.82 8.80
N PHE A 627 10.51 0.73 10.10
CA PHE A 627 10.12 1.78 11.04
C PHE A 627 11.18 2.87 11.13
N MET A 628 10.74 4.12 10.97
CA MET A 628 11.56 5.28 11.27
C MET A 628 11.66 5.51 12.78
N THR A 629 12.89 5.61 13.30
CA THR A 629 13.22 6.18 14.60
C THR A 629 14.44 7.09 14.46
N HIS A 630 14.73 7.91 15.46
CA HIS A 630 15.88 8.81 15.48
C HIS A 630 16.71 8.57 16.74
N MET A 631 18.00 8.88 16.73
CA MET A 631 18.91 8.71 17.88
C MET A 631 18.37 9.33 19.19
N THR A 632 17.64 10.45 19.08
CA THR A 632 16.88 11.09 20.18
C THR A 632 15.96 10.13 20.94
N ASN A 633 15.32 9.19 20.25
CA ASN A 633 14.37 8.26 20.85
C ASN A 633 15.02 7.19 21.75
N TYR A 634 16.35 7.16 21.75
CA TYR A 634 17.19 6.25 22.54
C TYR A 634 18.03 7.00 23.59
N LYS A 635 17.85 8.32 23.74
CA LYS A 635 18.40 9.11 24.86
C LYS A 635 17.42 9.12 26.04
N GLY A 636 17.90 9.47 27.23
CA GLY A 636 17.04 9.72 28.39
C GLY A 636 16.19 8.50 28.78
N ASP A 637 14.87 8.66 28.77
CA ASP A 637 13.90 7.60 29.15
C ASP A 637 13.77 6.45 28.13
N ARG A 638 14.33 6.61 26.92
CA ARG A 638 14.41 5.62 25.83
C ARG A 638 13.05 5.19 25.28
N LEU A 639 12.18 6.16 24.96
CA LEU A 639 10.83 5.92 24.42
C LEU A 639 10.76 4.88 23.28
N ALA A 640 11.73 4.80 22.37
CA ALA A 640 11.72 3.78 21.31
C ALA A 640 11.82 2.35 21.89
N LEU A 641 12.77 2.10 22.80
CA LEU A 641 12.94 0.78 23.42
C LEU A 641 11.71 0.40 24.24
N TYR A 642 11.13 1.37 24.94
CA TYR A 642 9.91 1.24 25.72
C TYR A 642 8.72 0.80 24.85
N LEU A 643 8.50 1.51 23.74
CA LEU A 643 7.38 1.28 22.82
C LEU A 643 7.49 -0.05 22.07
N PHE A 644 8.66 -0.36 21.49
CA PHE A 644 8.85 -1.57 20.70
C PHE A 644 8.88 -2.85 21.56
N ASP A 645 9.42 -2.80 22.79
CA ASP A 645 9.36 -3.93 23.74
C ASP A 645 7.90 -4.27 24.10
N ALA A 646 7.05 -3.26 24.33
CA ALA A 646 5.63 -3.45 24.56
C ALA A 646 4.92 -4.04 23.32
N LEU A 647 5.21 -3.49 22.14
CA LEU A 647 4.65 -3.92 20.85
C LEU A 647 4.95 -5.38 20.53
N PHE A 648 6.22 -5.79 20.61
CA PHE A 648 6.62 -7.16 20.28
C PHE A 648 6.07 -8.18 21.27
N ARG A 649 5.94 -7.80 22.55
CA ARG A 649 5.22 -8.63 23.55
C ARG A 649 3.74 -8.76 23.21
N PHE A 650 3.06 -7.66 22.89
CA PHE A 650 1.63 -7.66 22.58
C PHE A 650 1.32 -8.49 21.32
N VAL A 651 2.08 -8.31 20.23
CA VAL A 651 1.98 -9.12 19.01
C VAL A 651 2.14 -10.60 19.33
N ARG A 652 3.20 -10.98 20.06
CA ARG A 652 3.47 -12.37 20.44
C ARG A 652 2.38 -12.96 21.36
N GLN A 653 1.76 -12.15 22.20
CA GLN A 653 0.74 -12.58 23.17
C GLN A 653 -0.63 -12.77 22.53
N TRP A 654 -1.02 -11.94 21.55
CA TRP A 654 -2.33 -12.02 20.91
C TRP A 654 -2.35 -12.77 19.58
N THR A 655 -1.20 -12.95 18.93
CA THR A 655 -1.14 -13.50 17.57
C THR A 655 -0.14 -14.65 17.41
N ASN A 656 -0.37 -15.46 16.39
CA ASN A 656 0.54 -16.47 15.86
C ASN A 656 1.54 -15.89 14.85
N LEU A 657 1.57 -14.56 14.67
CA LEU A 657 2.53 -13.91 13.77
C LEU A 657 3.94 -14.09 14.29
N GLN A 658 4.86 -14.45 13.39
CA GLN A 658 6.28 -14.54 13.69
C GLN A 658 7.01 -13.32 13.13
N LEU A 659 7.63 -12.54 14.01
CA LEU A 659 8.48 -11.42 13.61
C LEU A 659 9.85 -11.94 13.19
N ALA A 660 10.43 -11.37 12.14
CA ALA A 660 11.78 -11.66 11.67
C ALA A 660 12.44 -10.40 11.12
N THR A 661 13.77 -10.36 11.02
CA THR A 661 14.51 -9.25 10.42
C THR A 661 15.47 -9.79 9.35
N ALA A 662 15.65 -9.02 8.28
CA ALA A 662 16.59 -9.31 7.21
C ALA A 662 17.30 -8.01 6.79
N PRO A 663 18.53 -8.09 6.21
CA PRO A 663 19.24 -6.92 5.68
C PRO A 663 18.37 -6.14 4.67
N PRO A 664 18.54 -4.81 4.55
CA PRO A 664 17.64 -3.97 3.73
C PRO A 664 17.46 -4.43 2.28
N ILE A 665 18.50 -5.00 1.65
CA ILE A 665 18.41 -5.52 0.28
C ILE A 665 17.58 -6.81 0.18
N GLN A 666 17.71 -7.71 1.15
CA GLN A 666 16.84 -8.89 1.20
C GLN A 666 15.39 -8.48 1.48
N LEU A 667 15.19 -7.51 2.37
CA LEU A 667 13.88 -6.93 2.67
C LEU A 667 13.25 -6.28 1.43
N ALA A 668 14.04 -5.52 0.66
CA ALA A 668 13.67 -4.97 -0.64
C ALA A 668 13.26 -6.09 -1.62
N HIS A 669 14.01 -7.18 -1.71
CA HIS A 669 13.65 -8.31 -2.56
C HIS A 669 12.37 -9.02 -2.11
N PHE A 670 12.11 -9.17 -0.82
CA PHE A 670 10.84 -9.70 -0.30
C PHE A 670 9.67 -8.78 -0.67
N TYR A 671 9.84 -7.47 -0.48
CA TYR A 671 8.87 -6.44 -0.85
C TYR A 671 8.57 -6.46 -2.37
N SER A 672 9.60 -6.31 -3.20
CA SER A 672 9.51 -6.28 -4.66
C SER A 672 8.94 -7.56 -5.27
N ARG A 673 9.16 -8.73 -4.66
CA ARG A 673 8.52 -9.99 -5.06
C ARG A 673 7.05 -10.00 -4.67
N ARG A 674 6.71 -9.65 -3.43
CA ARG A 674 5.33 -9.66 -2.92
C ARG A 674 4.42 -8.70 -3.67
N PHE A 675 4.92 -7.51 -4.00
CA PHE A 675 4.12 -6.43 -4.59
C PHE A 675 4.38 -6.23 -6.09
N ARG A 676 5.03 -7.21 -6.76
CA ARG A 676 5.30 -7.17 -8.20
C ARG A 676 4.04 -6.99 -9.03
N GLU A 677 3.01 -7.80 -8.79
CA GLU A 677 1.74 -7.74 -9.51
C GLU A 677 0.93 -6.46 -9.22
N PHE A 678 1.34 -5.69 -8.21
CA PHE A 678 0.69 -4.46 -7.76
C PHE A 678 1.48 -3.20 -8.12
N GLY A 679 2.59 -3.32 -8.86
CA GLY A 679 3.36 -2.18 -9.38
C GLY A 679 4.54 -1.71 -8.52
N ALA A 680 4.95 -2.45 -7.49
CA ALA A 680 6.08 -2.02 -6.63
C ALA A 680 7.45 -1.93 -7.33
N ASN A 681 7.58 -2.51 -8.53
CA ASN A 681 8.79 -2.40 -9.36
C ASN A 681 8.63 -1.36 -10.48
N ASP A 682 7.48 -0.68 -10.55
CA ASP A 682 7.20 0.32 -11.57
C ASP A 682 7.78 1.69 -11.17
N LEU A 683 7.83 2.59 -12.15
CA LEU A 683 8.19 3.99 -11.93
C LEU A 683 7.18 4.69 -10.99
N PRO A 684 7.63 5.67 -10.19
CA PRO A 684 6.78 6.34 -9.20
C PRO A 684 5.57 7.02 -9.85
N LEU A 685 4.40 6.87 -9.24
CA LEU A 685 3.21 7.65 -9.56
C LEU A 685 3.39 9.09 -9.10
N TYR A 686 3.88 9.93 -10.00
CA TYR A 686 4.10 11.34 -9.68
C TYR A 686 2.78 12.08 -9.37
N THR A 687 2.86 12.96 -8.39
CA THR A 687 1.83 13.94 -8.01
C THR A 687 2.35 15.35 -8.26
N ASP A 688 1.47 16.36 -8.32
CA ASP A 688 1.91 17.75 -8.33
C ASP A 688 2.58 18.06 -6.97
N PRO A 689 3.89 18.35 -6.92
CA PRO A 689 4.57 18.65 -5.66
C PRO A 689 4.04 19.93 -5.02
N CYS A 690 3.40 20.81 -5.80
CA CYS A 690 2.92 22.11 -5.34
C CYS A 690 1.47 22.09 -4.83
N ALA A 691 0.75 20.98 -5.01
CA ALA A 691 -0.59 20.79 -4.46
C ALA A 691 -0.57 20.31 -2.99
N ASP A 692 0.52 19.68 -2.55
CA ASP A 692 0.71 19.20 -1.17
C ASP A 692 1.78 20.08 -0.46
N PRO A 693 1.45 20.80 0.63
CA PRO A 693 2.39 21.67 1.33
C PRO A 693 3.67 20.97 1.78
N HIS A 694 3.59 19.68 2.08
CA HIS A 694 4.76 18.91 2.49
C HIS A 694 5.68 18.59 1.29
N SER A 695 5.12 18.10 0.17
CA SER A 695 5.87 17.85 -1.06
C SER A 695 6.52 19.15 -1.58
N LEU A 696 5.82 20.28 -1.45
CA LEU A 696 6.33 21.61 -1.79
C LEU A 696 7.52 22.02 -0.90
N ALA A 697 7.48 21.70 0.40
CA ALA A 697 8.60 21.94 1.33
C ALA A 697 9.84 21.08 1.06
N LEU A 698 9.73 20.05 0.21
CA LEU A 698 10.84 19.23 -0.30
C LEU A 698 11.18 19.49 -1.77
N TRP A 699 10.53 20.48 -2.41
CA TRP A 699 10.76 20.85 -3.79
C TRP A 699 11.88 21.90 -3.90
N PRO A 700 12.87 21.76 -4.81
CA PRO A 700 13.96 22.72 -4.92
C PRO A 700 13.50 24.14 -5.26
N VAL A 701 14.08 25.12 -4.58
CA VAL A 701 13.75 26.54 -4.79
C VAL A 701 14.12 26.96 -6.21
N GLY A 702 13.17 27.59 -6.91
CA GLY A 702 13.34 28.03 -8.30
C GLY A 702 13.03 26.98 -9.36
N TRP A 703 12.71 25.73 -8.99
CA TRP A 703 12.14 24.78 -9.95
C TRP A 703 10.69 25.17 -10.32
N PRO A 704 10.26 24.90 -11.58
CA PRO A 704 8.86 24.98 -12.00
C PRO A 704 7.87 24.36 -11.01
N CYS A 705 6.68 24.94 -10.88
CA CYS A 705 5.74 24.58 -9.81
C CYS A 705 4.26 24.72 -10.22
N GLY A 706 3.47 23.68 -10.00
CA GLY A 706 2.01 23.68 -10.04
C GLY A 706 1.35 24.18 -11.33
N VAL A 707 0.21 24.85 -11.17
CA VAL A 707 -0.67 25.35 -12.25
C VAL A 707 0.02 26.29 -13.25
N ASP A 708 1.15 26.90 -12.86
CA ASP A 708 1.92 27.81 -13.70
C ASP A 708 2.77 27.10 -14.75
N TYR A 709 2.91 25.77 -14.67
CA TYR A 709 3.70 24.96 -15.61
C TYR A 709 3.01 23.66 -16.06
N LEU A 710 1.96 23.20 -15.38
CA LEU A 710 1.22 22.00 -15.79
C LEU A 710 0.12 22.31 -16.84
N PRO A 711 -0.18 21.39 -17.78
CA PRO A 711 -1.26 21.55 -18.75
C PRO A 711 -2.63 21.34 -18.10
N ARG A 712 -3.59 22.18 -18.50
CA ARG A 712 -5.01 22.06 -18.10
C ARG A 712 -5.87 21.37 -19.17
N LEU A 713 -5.30 21.13 -20.35
CA LEU A 713 -5.91 20.40 -21.46
C LEU A 713 -4.94 19.34 -21.99
N VAL A 714 -5.42 18.12 -22.24
CA VAL A 714 -4.64 17.06 -22.88
C VAL A 714 -5.43 16.44 -24.02
N ILE A 715 -4.85 16.41 -25.22
CA ILE A 715 -5.43 15.73 -26.38
C ILE A 715 -4.87 14.30 -26.42
N ILE A 716 -5.62 13.35 -25.84
CA ILE A 716 -5.15 11.99 -25.56
C ILE A 716 -5.09 11.07 -26.80
N GLY A 717 -5.64 11.49 -27.94
CA GLY A 717 -5.64 10.75 -29.20
C GLY A 717 -7.04 10.23 -29.58
N PRO A 718 -7.18 8.99 -30.09
CA PRO A 718 -6.12 8.05 -30.46
C PRO A 718 -5.30 8.50 -31.69
N GLN A 719 -4.38 7.66 -32.15
CA GLN A 719 -3.62 7.89 -33.38
C GLN A 719 -4.52 7.77 -34.63
N LYS A 720 -4.22 8.62 -35.63
CA LYS A 720 -4.84 8.67 -36.99
C LYS A 720 -6.25 9.28 -37.09
N THR A 721 -6.61 10.14 -36.13
CA THR A 721 -7.91 10.82 -36.03
C THR A 721 -7.84 12.34 -36.29
N GLY A 722 -6.66 12.87 -36.66
CA GLY A 722 -6.48 14.31 -36.96
C GLY A 722 -5.92 15.15 -35.81
N SER A 723 -5.54 14.55 -34.68
CA SER A 723 -5.03 15.24 -33.48
C SER A 723 -3.90 16.25 -33.72
N THR A 724 -3.01 16.04 -34.70
CA THR A 724 -2.01 17.06 -35.07
C THR A 724 -2.64 18.32 -35.64
N ALA A 725 -3.63 18.20 -36.52
CA ALA A 725 -4.32 19.36 -37.10
C ALA A 725 -5.04 20.16 -36.00
N LEU A 726 -5.68 19.45 -35.07
CA LEU A 726 -6.32 20.07 -33.92
C LEU A 726 -5.34 20.92 -33.10
N VAL A 727 -4.14 20.40 -32.78
CA VAL A 727 -3.11 21.17 -32.07
C VAL A 727 -2.72 22.44 -32.82
N HIS A 728 -2.45 22.33 -34.13
CA HIS A 728 -2.03 23.48 -34.92
C HIS A 728 -3.12 24.55 -35.05
N PHE A 729 -4.40 24.15 -35.16
CA PHE A 729 -5.51 25.09 -35.17
C PHE A 729 -5.72 25.73 -33.79
N LEU A 730 -5.76 24.96 -32.70
CA LEU A 730 -5.94 25.50 -31.34
C LEU A 730 -4.89 26.57 -30.98
N ARG A 731 -3.64 26.43 -31.47
CA ARG A 731 -2.56 27.43 -31.27
C ARG A 731 -2.85 28.81 -31.89
N LEU A 732 -3.85 28.96 -32.77
CA LEU A 732 -4.28 30.27 -33.29
C LEU A 732 -4.97 31.13 -32.22
N HIS A 733 -5.49 30.52 -31.16
CA HIS A 733 -6.13 31.21 -30.05
C HIS A 733 -5.08 31.72 -29.05
N SER A 734 -5.03 33.02 -28.77
CA SER A 734 -4.00 33.62 -27.90
C SER A 734 -3.97 33.07 -26.48
N SER A 735 -5.13 32.69 -25.92
CA SER A 735 -5.24 32.02 -24.61
C SER A 735 -4.82 30.53 -24.60
N LEU A 736 -4.48 29.90 -25.74
CA LEU A 736 -4.08 28.49 -25.80
C LEU A 736 -2.60 28.34 -26.11
N VAL A 737 -1.86 27.68 -25.20
CA VAL A 737 -0.41 27.53 -25.31
C VAL A 737 -0.03 26.05 -25.28
N ALA A 738 0.56 25.56 -26.37
CA ALA A 738 1.07 24.21 -26.48
C ALA A 738 2.42 24.04 -25.74
N ASN A 739 2.77 22.80 -25.41
CA ASN A 739 4.12 22.40 -25.00
C ASN A 739 5.22 22.80 -26.00
N HIS A 740 6.49 22.77 -25.60
CA HIS A 740 7.64 22.93 -26.49
C HIS A 740 7.75 21.78 -27.52
N TYR A 741 8.34 22.04 -28.69
CA TYR A 741 8.44 21.07 -29.78
C TYR A 741 9.77 20.31 -29.74
N HIS A 742 9.73 18.98 -29.79
CA HIS A 742 10.92 18.14 -29.70
C HIS A 742 11.42 17.71 -31.09
N TRP A 743 12.42 18.43 -31.61
CA TRP A 743 13.05 18.06 -32.88
C TRP A 743 13.82 16.72 -32.76
N GLY A 744 13.69 15.86 -33.77
CA GLY A 744 14.44 14.60 -33.86
C GLY A 744 13.87 13.41 -33.05
N SER A 745 12.90 13.62 -32.17
CA SER A 745 12.26 12.56 -31.37
C SER A 745 10.74 12.47 -31.59
N THR A 746 9.95 13.12 -30.75
CA THR A 746 8.48 12.98 -30.67
C THR A 746 7.71 14.13 -31.31
N PHE A 747 8.40 15.15 -31.82
CA PHE A 747 7.84 16.31 -32.52
C PHE A 747 6.85 17.11 -31.67
N GLU A 748 5.56 17.08 -32.03
CA GLU A 748 4.50 17.77 -31.29
C GLU A 748 4.07 17.04 -30.00
N GLU A 749 4.40 15.76 -29.84
CA GLU A 749 3.96 14.92 -28.72
C GLU A 749 5.01 14.89 -27.59
N LEU A 750 4.59 14.90 -26.32
CA LEU A 750 5.49 14.68 -25.18
C LEU A 750 5.66 13.21 -24.84
N GLN A 751 4.58 12.44 -24.96
CA GLN A 751 4.48 11.01 -24.65
C GLN A 751 4.86 10.61 -23.20
N PHE A 752 5.01 11.59 -22.31
CA PHE A 752 5.47 11.47 -20.92
C PHE A 752 4.76 10.35 -20.15
N PHE A 753 3.44 10.32 -20.10
CA PHE A 753 2.72 9.33 -19.30
C PHE A 753 2.78 7.89 -19.88
N SER A 754 2.96 7.76 -21.20
CA SER A 754 2.92 6.48 -21.93
C SER A 754 4.29 5.83 -22.18
N SER A 755 5.38 6.58 -22.06
CA SER A 755 6.75 6.07 -22.29
C SER A 755 7.52 6.07 -20.98
N ASP A 756 7.94 4.90 -20.51
CA ASP A 756 8.67 4.78 -19.24
C ASP A 756 10.02 5.51 -19.28
N GLU A 757 10.70 5.51 -20.43
CA GLU A 757 11.97 6.24 -20.62
C GLU A 757 11.80 7.76 -20.46
N ILE A 758 10.66 8.31 -20.88
CA ILE A 758 10.36 9.74 -20.76
C ILE A 758 9.77 10.04 -19.38
N TYR A 759 8.92 9.16 -18.84
CA TYR A 759 8.36 9.27 -17.50
C TYR A 759 9.46 9.27 -16.43
N ALA A 760 10.49 8.43 -16.59
CA ALA A 760 11.65 8.36 -15.69
C ALA A 760 12.52 9.64 -15.64
N ARG A 761 12.25 10.64 -16.49
CA ARG A 761 12.87 11.98 -16.41
C ARG A 761 12.21 12.86 -15.34
N GLY A 762 11.06 12.43 -14.82
CA GLY A 762 10.36 13.05 -13.69
C GLY A 762 9.56 14.30 -14.02
N ILE A 763 8.82 14.76 -13.01
CA ILE A 763 7.94 15.93 -13.07
C ILE A 763 8.67 17.24 -13.38
N HIS A 764 9.91 17.41 -12.91
CA HIS A 764 10.71 18.60 -13.23
C HIS A 764 10.92 18.74 -14.75
N TRP A 765 11.31 17.63 -15.40
CA TRP A 765 11.43 17.60 -16.86
C TRP A 765 10.10 17.88 -17.56
N TYR A 766 8.98 17.34 -17.07
CA TYR A 766 7.67 17.55 -17.69
C TYR A 766 7.19 19.01 -17.59
N MET A 767 7.34 19.65 -16.42
CA MET A 767 6.99 21.05 -16.21
C MET A 767 7.86 22.01 -17.05
N GLN A 768 9.13 21.66 -17.29
CA GLN A 768 10.02 22.43 -18.18
C GLN A 768 9.56 22.47 -19.65
N GLN A 769 8.63 21.61 -20.07
CA GLN A 769 8.11 21.61 -21.45
C GLN A 769 7.06 22.70 -21.72
N PHE A 770 6.81 23.61 -20.77
CA PHE A 770 5.81 24.66 -20.88
C PHE A 770 6.34 26.02 -20.42
N ASP A 771 5.92 27.09 -21.10
CA ASP A 771 6.21 28.47 -20.68
C ASP A 771 5.48 28.83 -19.36
N SER A 772 6.09 29.64 -18.50
CA SER A 772 5.46 30.22 -17.29
C SER A 772 4.33 31.21 -17.63
N VAL A 773 3.34 31.38 -16.74
CA VAL A 773 2.24 32.35 -16.93
C VAL A 773 2.77 33.78 -16.90
N ASN A 774 3.69 34.06 -15.97
CA ASN A 774 4.20 35.41 -15.69
C ASN A 774 4.94 36.04 -16.87
N ASN A 775 5.37 35.24 -17.85
CA ASN A 775 6.00 35.72 -19.08
C ASN A 775 5.01 36.29 -20.11
N ARG A 776 3.70 36.30 -19.82
CA ARG A 776 2.65 36.80 -20.73
C ARG A 776 1.71 37.78 -20.02
N THR A 777 1.76 39.05 -20.42
CA THR A 777 0.90 40.10 -19.88
C THR A 777 -0.55 39.95 -20.37
N GLY A 778 -1.49 39.81 -19.43
CA GLY A 778 -2.89 40.25 -19.64
C GLY A 778 -3.97 39.20 -19.99
N GLY A 779 -3.84 37.91 -19.67
CA GLY A 779 -4.96 36.98 -19.88
C GLY A 779 -4.86 35.62 -19.18
N SER A 780 -6.01 34.98 -18.95
CA SER A 780 -6.07 33.59 -18.49
C SER A 780 -5.60 32.65 -19.61
N VAL A 781 -4.47 31.98 -19.41
CA VAL A 781 -3.86 31.06 -20.37
C VAL A 781 -4.16 29.61 -19.98
N VAL A 782 -4.55 28.80 -20.96
CA VAL A 782 -4.73 27.36 -20.85
C VAL A 782 -3.59 26.67 -21.59
N ARG A 783 -2.70 26.04 -20.82
CA ARG A 783 -1.65 25.15 -21.33
C ARG A 783 -2.23 23.83 -21.81
N PHE A 784 -1.67 23.29 -22.88
CA PHE A 784 -2.05 21.98 -23.38
C PHE A 784 -0.91 21.18 -23.99
N GLU A 785 -1.05 19.86 -23.95
CA GLU A 785 -0.22 18.93 -24.72
C GLU A 785 -1.08 17.94 -25.52
N LYS A 786 -0.44 17.18 -26.40
CA LYS A 786 -1.10 16.21 -27.26
C LYS A 786 -0.21 15.01 -27.53
N SER A 787 -0.55 13.87 -26.95
CA SER A 787 0.19 12.62 -27.13
C SER A 787 -0.79 11.51 -27.48
N ALA A 788 -0.83 11.12 -28.75
CA ALA A 788 -1.90 10.25 -29.26
C ALA A 788 -1.75 8.78 -28.85
N SER A 789 -0.63 8.43 -28.22
CA SER A 789 -0.39 7.15 -27.53
C SER A 789 -1.25 6.98 -26.27
N TYR A 790 -1.55 8.08 -25.57
CA TYR A 790 -2.17 8.09 -24.24
C TYR A 790 -3.48 7.31 -24.22
N PHE A 791 -4.36 7.53 -25.20
CA PHE A 791 -5.69 6.90 -25.26
C PHE A 791 -5.66 5.36 -25.06
N THR A 792 -4.60 4.70 -25.53
CA THR A 792 -4.48 3.22 -25.51
C THR A 792 -3.49 2.64 -24.50
N ASP A 793 -2.67 3.45 -23.86
CA ASP A 793 -1.74 2.96 -22.84
C ASP A 793 -2.48 2.86 -21.49
N VAL A 794 -2.57 1.66 -20.95
CA VAL A 794 -3.40 1.36 -19.75
C VAL A 794 -2.88 2.00 -18.46
N ARG A 795 -1.62 2.47 -18.44
CA ARG A 795 -0.98 3.11 -17.28
C ARG A 795 -1.21 4.62 -17.27
N THR A 796 -1.35 5.19 -18.46
CA THR A 796 -1.49 6.63 -18.67
C THR A 796 -2.65 7.26 -17.89
N PRO A 797 -3.89 6.71 -17.85
CA PRO A 797 -4.97 7.27 -17.05
C PRO A 797 -4.60 7.48 -15.58
N GLN A 798 -3.98 6.48 -14.95
CA GLN A 798 -3.54 6.54 -13.55
C GLN A 798 -2.40 7.54 -13.35
N ARG A 799 -1.33 7.44 -14.16
CA ARG A 799 -0.16 8.33 -14.08
C ARG A 799 -0.53 9.80 -14.30
N MET A 800 -1.45 10.06 -15.23
CA MET A 800 -1.89 11.39 -15.58
C MET A 800 -2.85 11.97 -14.54
N HIS A 801 -3.81 11.18 -14.04
CA HIS A 801 -4.69 11.62 -12.95
C HIS A 801 -3.91 11.89 -11.64
N SER A 802 -2.86 11.12 -11.37
CA SER A 802 -1.98 11.35 -10.22
C SER A 802 -1.33 12.74 -10.24
N LEU A 803 -0.90 13.22 -11.42
CA LEU A 803 -0.18 14.49 -11.60
C LEU A 803 -1.09 15.69 -11.93
N ILE A 804 -2.12 15.48 -12.76
CA ILE A 804 -3.05 16.51 -13.27
C ILE A 804 -4.51 16.03 -13.20
N PRO A 805 -5.07 15.83 -11.99
CA PRO A 805 -6.44 15.31 -11.81
C PRO A 805 -7.51 16.23 -12.43
N ASP A 806 -7.29 17.54 -12.42
CA ASP A 806 -8.22 18.55 -12.96
C ASP A 806 -8.12 18.77 -14.48
N ALA A 807 -7.26 18.03 -15.19
CA ALA A 807 -7.08 18.18 -16.62
C ALA A 807 -8.38 17.89 -17.40
N ARG A 808 -8.61 18.68 -18.45
CA ARG A 808 -9.68 18.46 -19.43
C ARG A 808 -9.14 17.68 -20.62
N LEU A 809 -9.83 16.61 -21.00
CA LEU A 809 -9.37 15.64 -22.00
C LEU A 809 -10.15 15.79 -23.29
N VAL A 810 -9.46 15.81 -24.42
CA VAL A 810 -10.08 15.77 -25.75
C VAL A 810 -9.70 14.47 -26.45
N VAL A 811 -10.71 13.73 -26.88
CA VAL A 811 -10.58 12.45 -27.59
C VAL A 811 -11.29 12.51 -28.93
N LEU A 812 -10.57 12.25 -30.02
CA LEU A 812 -11.09 12.36 -31.38
C LEU A 812 -11.52 10.98 -31.88
N LEU A 813 -12.83 10.72 -31.95
CA LEU A 813 -13.37 9.44 -32.41
C LEU A 813 -13.67 9.50 -33.90
N ARG A 814 -13.12 8.55 -34.66
CA ARG A 814 -13.25 8.41 -36.11
C ARG A 814 -13.87 7.05 -36.42
N HIS A 815 -14.48 6.87 -37.58
CA HIS A 815 -14.88 5.53 -38.06
C HIS A 815 -13.71 4.53 -37.89
N PRO A 816 -13.88 3.44 -37.12
CA PRO A 816 -12.75 2.64 -36.65
C PRO A 816 -12.02 1.91 -37.80
N VAL A 817 -12.76 1.46 -38.83
CA VAL A 817 -12.22 0.93 -40.09
C VAL A 817 -11.26 1.91 -40.77
N TYR A 818 -11.68 3.14 -41.06
CA TYR A 818 -10.82 4.15 -41.71
C TYR A 818 -9.64 4.59 -40.82
N ARG A 819 -9.81 4.57 -39.49
CA ARG A 819 -8.72 4.81 -38.52
C ARG A 819 -7.70 3.68 -38.52
N ALA A 820 -8.12 2.42 -38.61
CA ALA A 820 -7.25 1.24 -38.74
C ALA A 820 -6.51 1.23 -40.10
N TYR A 821 -7.21 1.50 -41.20
CA TYR A 821 -6.60 1.61 -42.53
C TYR A 821 -5.58 2.74 -42.62
N SER A 822 -5.90 3.91 -42.04
CA SER A 822 -4.95 5.03 -41.98
C SER A 822 -3.72 4.71 -41.11
N TRP A 823 -3.82 3.81 -40.13
CA TRP A 823 -2.65 3.29 -39.40
C TRP A 823 -1.82 2.33 -40.27
N TYR A 824 -2.45 1.38 -40.94
CA TYR A 824 -1.78 0.48 -41.90
C TYR A 824 -0.99 1.28 -42.96
N GLN A 825 -1.65 2.22 -43.63
CA GLN A 825 -1.04 3.11 -44.63
C GLN A 825 0.05 4.02 -44.03
N HIS A 826 -0.06 4.37 -42.75
CA HIS A 826 0.99 5.13 -42.07
C HIS A 826 2.28 4.31 -41.87
N THR A 827 2.12 3.03 -41.54
CA THR A 827 3.18 2.08 -41.23
C THR A 827 3.85 1.57 -42.53
N LEU A 828 3.06 1.27 -43.57
CA LEU A 828 3.56 0.97 -44.92
C LEU A 828 4.45 2.11 -45.47
N ALA A 829 4.00 3.36 -45.34
CA ALA A 829 4.77 4.53 -45.77
C ALA A 829 5.99 4.87 -44.87
N ARG A 830 6.20 4.13 -43.77
CA ARG A 830 7.47 4.14 -42.99
C ARG A 830 8.40 2.99 -43.39
N GLY A 831 8.00 2.13 -44.34
CA GLY A 831 8.79 1.02 -44.82
C GLY A 831 8.76 -0.23 -43.93
N ASP A 832 7.76 -0.34 -43.04
CA ASP A 832 7.59 -1.49 -42.14
C ASP A 832 7.49 -2.81 -42.92
N PRO A 833 8.29 -3.85 -42.59
CA PRO A 833 8.31 -5.09 -43.35
C PRO A 833 6.99 -5.87 -43.32
N ALA A 834 6.29 -5.89 -42.18
CA ALA A 834 5.01 -6.61 -42.08
C ALA A 834 3.91 -5.91 -42.90
N ALA A 835 3.92 -4.58 -42.95
CA ALA A 835 2.99 -3.81 -43.77
C ALA A 835 3.32 -3.89 -45.28
N ARG A 836 4.59 -4.07 -45.64
CA ARG A 836 5.04 -4.35 -47.02
C ARG A 836 4.70 -5.76 -47.49
N LEU A 837 4.77 -6.74 -46.59
CA LEU A 837 4.53 -8.15 -46.88
C LEU A 837 3.04 -8.49 -47.02
N LEU A 838 2.19 -7.98 -46.13
CA LEU A 838 0.76 -8.28 -46.13
C LEU A 838 -0.07 -7.07 -46.57
N SER A 839 -0.95 -7.29 -47.54
CA SER A 839 -2.02 -6.35 -47.85
C SER A 839 -2.96 -6.15 -46.65
N PHE A 840 -3.66 -5.02 -46.61
CA PHE A 840 -4.62 -4.76 -45.54
C PHE A 840 -5.71 -5.85 -45.42
N SER A 841 -6.16 -6.44 -46.54
CA SER A 841 -7.15 -7.52 -46.53
C SER A 841 -6.59 -8.84 -45.94
N GLN A 842 -5.36 -9.22 -46.29
CA GLN A 842 -4.67 -10.36 -45.67
C GLN A 842 -4.45 -10.13 -44.18
N LEU A 843 -4.06 -8.92 -43.77
CA LEU A 843 -3.88 -8.57 -42.36
C LEU A 843 -5.18 -8.69 -41.57
N VAL A 844 -6.32 -8.22 -42.10
CA VAL A 844 -7.65 -8.40 -41.48
C VAL A 844 -8.01 -9.88 -41.35
N ARG A 845 -7.79 -10.68 -42.40
CA ARG A 845 -8.24 -12.07 -42.47
C ARG A 845 -7.40 -13.05 -41.67
N TYR A 846 -6.07 -12.84 -41.62
CA TYR A 846 -5.11 -13.81 -41.08
C TYR A 846 -4.32 -13.29 -39.87
N GLY A 847 -4.18 -11.97 -39.70
CA GLY A 847 -3.28 -11.38 -38.69
C GLY A 847 -3.66 -11.63 -37.22
N ALA A 848 -4.88 -12.08 -36.93
CA ALA A 848 -5.31 -12.48 -35.59
C ALA A 848 -4.71 -13.82 -35.14
N ASN A 849 -4.56 -14.75 -36.09
CA ASN A 849 -4.20 -16.16 -35.86
C ASN A 849 -2.98 -16.56 -36.74
N ILE A 850 -2.08 -15.60 -37.00
CA ILE A 850 -0.96 -15.81 -37.91
C ILE A 850 0.03 -16.80 -37.29
N ASN A 851 0.45 -17.79 -38.08
CA ASN A 851 1.47 -18.77 -37.73
C ASN A 851 2.33 -19.08 -38.96
N GLU A 852 3.40 -19.87 -38.81
CA GLU A 852 4.32 -20.18 -39.92
C GLU A 852 3.59 -20.81 -41.11
N THR A 853 2.68 -21.75 -40.87
CA THR A 853 1.89 -22.42 -41.91
C THR A 853 1.01 -21.45 -42.69
N VAL A 854 0.25 -20.59 -42.00
CA VAL A 854 -0.62 -19.58 -42.63
C VAL A 854 0.21 -18.53 -43.37
N LEU A 855 1.36 -18.13 -42.82
CA LEU A 855 2.24 -17.16 -43.48
C LEU A 855 2.79 -17.72 -44.80
N MET A 856 3.22 -18.98 -44.82
CA MET A 856 3.70 -19.66 -46.03
C MET A 856 2.61 -19.98 -47.06
N THR A 857 1.32 -19.94 -46.72
CA THR A 857 0.22 -20.06 -47.71
C THR A 857 -0.21 -18.72 -48.32
N ILE A 858 0.18 -17.59 -47.72
CA ILE A 858 -0.23 -16.24 -48.16
C ILE A 858 0.94 -15.35 -48.61
N THR A 859 2.16 -15.88 -48.60
CA THR A 859 3.41 -15.22 -49.04
C THR A 859 4.34 -16.22 -49.73
N THR A 860 5.23 -15.73 -50.58
CA THR A 860 6.25 -16.54 -51.28
C THR A 860 7.62 -16.43 -50.61
N HIS A 861 8.46 -17.44 -50.82
CA HIS A 861 9.85 -17.42 -50.35
C HIS A 861 10.64 -16.22 -50.88
N GLU A 862 10.36 -15.78 -52.13
CA GLU A 862 11.02 -14.63 -52.72
C GLU A 862 10.64 -13.30 -52.05
N GLU A 863 9.37 -13.11 -51.69
CA GLU A 863 8.92 -11.92 -50.94
C GLU A 863 9.55 -11.83 -49.54
N LEU A 864 9.71 -12.97 -48.86
CA LEU A 864 10.40 -13.04 -47.57
C LEU A 864 11.88 -12.65 -47.71
N LEU A 865 12.60 -13.24 -48.69
CA LEU A 865 14.00 -12.91 -48.96
C LEU A 865 14.20 -11.43 -49.33
N ARG A 866 13.33 -10.86 -50.17
CA ARG A 866 13.36 -9.43 -50.56
C ARG A 866 13.22 -8.47 -49.37
N LEU A 867 12.62 -8.92 -48.27
CA LEU A 867 12.48 -8.16 -47.02
C LEU A 867 13.55 -8.53 -45.95
N GLY A 868 14.51 -9.40 -46.28
CA GLY A 868 15.58 -9.81 -45.38
C GLY A 868 15.23 -10.94 -44.42
N PHE A 869 14.16 -11.71 -44.70
CA PHE A 869 13.72 -12.84 -43.88
C PHE A 869 14.02 -14.18 -44.57
N GLU A 870 14.89 -14.98 -43.95
CA GLU A 870 15.16 -16.36 -44.40
C GLU A 870 14.13 -17.32 -43.80
N SER A 871 13.30 -17.96 -44.63
CA SER A 871 12.25 -18.87 -44.16
C SER A 871 12.77 -20.18 -43.55
N THR A 872 14.05 -20.50 -43.74
CA THR A 872 14.74 -21.64 -43.13
C THR A 872 15.24 -21.36 -41.71
N LYS A 873 15.29 -20.08 -41.28
CA LYS A 873 15.70 -19.68 -39.93
C LYS A 873 14.47 -19.43 -39.06
N SER A 874 14.18 -20.34 -38.13
CA SER A 874 13.02 -20.20 -37.22
C SER A 874 13.04 -18.89 -36.41
N SER A 875 14.22 -18.40 -36.00
CA SER A 875 14.35 -17.10 -35.31
C SER A 875 13.89 -15.91 -36.17
N SER A 876 14.21 -15.90 -37.47
CA SER A 876 13.75 -14.89 -38.43
C SER A 876 12.24 -14.97 -38.65
N MET A 877 11.69 -16.17 -38.79
CA MET A 877 10.23 -16.37 -38.94
C MET A 877 9.46 -15.94 -37.69
N GLN A 878 9.95 -16.27 -36.49
CA GLN A 878 9.34 -15.82 -35.24
C GLN A 878 9.37 -14.30 -35.07
N LEU A 879 10.44 -13.61 -35.52
CA LEU A 879 10.52 -12.15 -35.51
C LEU A 879 9.45 -11.54 -36.43
N LEU A 880 9.28 -12.09 -37.63
CA LEU A 880 8.30 -11.63 -38.60
C LEU A 880 6.85 -11.87 -38.13
N LEU A 881 6.55 -13.04 -37.56
CA LEU A 881 5.24 -13.32 -36.97
C LEU A 881 4.91 -12.34 -35.82
N LYS A 882 5.88 -12.03 -34.96
CA LYS A 882 5.73 -11.00 -33.91
C LYS A 882 5.48 -9.61 -34.51
N ALA A 883 6.16 -9.25 -35.60
CA ALA A 883 5.94 -7.98 -36.30
C ALA A 883 4.53 -7.89 -36.92
N ILE A 884 4.06 -8.94 -37.60
CA ILE A 884 2.69 -9.02 -38.15
C ILE A 884 1.64 -8.93 -37.03
N GLN A 885 1.82 -9.68 -35.95
CA GLN A 885 0.91 -9.66 -34.81
C GLN A 885 0.88 -8.28 -34.12
N HIS A 886 2.04 -7.61 -34.03
CA HIS A 886 2.14 -6.23 -33.54
C HIS A 886 1.39 -5.25 -34.46
N LEU A 887 1.62 -5.33 -35.77
CA LEU A 887 0.92 -4.52 -36.77
C LEU A 887 -0.60 -4.71 -36.69
N TYR A 888 -1.08 -5.96 -36.66
CA TYR A 888 -2.49 -6.30 -36.47
C TYR A 888 -3.06 -5.63 -35.21
N ASN A 889 -2.38 -5.81 -34.06
CA ASN A 889 -2.84 -5.25 -32.80
C ASN A 889 -2.88 -3.70 -32.82
N ARG A 890 -1.87 -3.02 -33.39
CA ARG A 890 -1.84 -1.55 -33.52
C ARG A 890 -2.84 -1.01 -34.55
N CYS A 891 -3.11 -1.76 -35.62
CA CYS A 891 -4.17 -1.50 -36.58
C CYS A 891 -5.53 -1.54 -35.89
N PHE A 892 -5.90 -2.67 -35.28
CA PHE A 892 -7.31 -2.91 -34.97
C PHE A 892 -7.73 -2.58 -33.53
N ARG A 893 -6.91 -2.91 -32.51
CA ARG A 893 -7.31 -2.72 -31.10
C ARG A 893 -7.69 -1.26 -30.76
N PRO A 894 -6.94 -0.21 -31.18
CA PRO A 894 -7.31 1.18 -30.86
C PRO A 894 -8.58 1.71 -31.55
N GLY A 895 -9.34 0.86 -32.27
CA GLY A 895 -10.71 1.14 -32.69
C GLY A 895 -11.78 0.67 -31.70
N ASP A 896 -11.42 -0.10 -30.67
CA ASP A 896 -12.31 -0.46 -29.55
C ASP A 896 -12.43 0.70 -28.56
N TYR A 897 -13.10 1.77 -29.00
CA TYR A 897 -13.17 3.01 -28.23
C TYR A 897 -13.87 2.85 -26.88
N ALA A 898 -14.82 1.92 -26.78
CA ALA A 898 -15.61 1.71 -25.57
C ALA A 898 -14.73 1.20 -24.42
N SER A 899 -13.92 0.16 -24.68
CA SER A 899 -13.05 -0.43 -23.66
C SER A 899 -12.03 0.58 -23.13
N TYR A 900 -11.38 1.35 -24.01
CA TYR A 900 -10.43 2.38 -23.57
C TYR A 900 -11.13 3.53 -22.81
N LEU A 901 -12.26 4.03 -23.29
CA LEU A 901 -13.00 5.10 -22.57
C LEU A 901 -13.46 4.64 -21.18
N ALA A 902 -13.83 3.37 -21.00
CA ALA A 902 -14.15 2.82 -19.69
C ALA A 902 -12.96 2.84 -18.72
N GLU A 903 -11.72 2.60 -19.19
CA GLU A 903 -10.50 2.74 -18.37
C GLU A 903 -10.26 4.21 -17.99
N TRP A 904 -10.45 5.15 -18.92
CA TRP A 904 -10.32 6.59 -18.64
C TRP A 904 -11.35 7.09 -17.61
N LEU A 905 -12.58 6.58 -17.66
CA LEU A 905 -13.67 6.91 -16.73
C LEU A 905 -13.47 6.40 -15.29
N LYS A 906 -12.48 5.52 -15.04
CA LYS A 906 -12.09 5.14 -13.67
C LYS A 906 -11.36 6.26 -12.92
N TYR A 907 -10.85 7.25 -13.65
CA TYR A 907 -10.01 8.33 -13.11
C TYR A 907 -10.61 9.71 -13.38
N TYR A 908 -11.08 9.98 -14.60
CA TYR A 908 -11.62 11.28 -14.99
C TYR A 908 -13.14 11.26 -15.07
N GLN A 909 -13.79 12.31 -14.55
CA GLN A 909 -15.25 12.45 -14.64
C GLN A 909 -15.71 12.59 -16.10
N PRO A 910 -16.91 12.12 -16.48
CA PRO A 910 -17.43 12.30 -17.84
C PRO A 910 -17.45 13.77 -18.31
N SER A 911 -17.62 14.72 -17.38
CA SER A 911 -17.60 16.17 -17.64
C SER A 911 -16.21 16.74 -17.93
N GLN A 912 -15.13 16.00 -17.61
CA GLN A 912 -13.75 16.34 -17.96
C GLN A 912 -13.33 15.77 -19.31
N ILE A 913 -14.12 14.90 -19.94
CA ILE A 913 -13.80 14.26 -21.23
C ILE A 913 -14.73 14.81 -22.31
N LEU A 914 -14.15 15.32 -23.40
CA LEU A 914 -14.85 15.76 -24.61
C LEU A 914 -14.60 14.79 -25.77
N PRO A 915 -15.58 13.94 -26.12
CA PRO A 915 -15.60 13.23 -27.39
C PRO A 915 -15.82 14.20 -28.57
N VAL A 916 -14.89 14.17 -29.51
CA VAL A 916 -14.90 14.95 -30.76
C VAL A 916 -15.19 14.02 -31.93
N ASP A 917 -16.11 14.42 -32.81
CA ASP A 917 -16.31 13.75 -34.10
C ASP A 917 -15.15 14.11 -35.04
N ALA A 918 -14.25 13.15 -35.24
CA ALA A 918 -13.07 13.34 -36.09
C ALA A 918 -13.42 13.42 -37.58
N ASP A 919 -14.48 12.74 -38.03
CA ASP A 919 -14.92 12.77 -39.42
C ASP A 919 -15.75 14.04 -39.73
N HIS A 920 -16.39 14.65 -38.72
CA HIS A 920 -16.88 16.03 -38.81
C HIS A 920 -15.75 17.05 -38.80
N PHE A 921 -14.80 16.96 -37.86
CA PHE A 921 -13.66 17.87 -37.74
C PHE A 921 -12.84 17.99 -39.03
N MET A 922 -12.67 16.91 -39.80
CA MET A 922 -11.99 16.96 -41.10
C MET A 922 -12.78 17.69 -42.19
N ARG A 923 -14.10 17.81 -42.08
CA ARG A 923 -15.02 18.44 -43.05
C ARG A 923 -15.42 19.87 -42.67
N ALA A 924 -15.52 20.16 -41.37
CA ALA A 924 -15.93 21.46 -40.84
C ALA A 924 -15.20 21.74 -39.51
N PRO A 925 -13.89 22.04 -39.54
CA PRO A 925 -13.08 22.15 -38.33
C PRO A 925 -13.52 23.28 -37.39
N ALA A 926 -14.13 24.34 -37.91
CA ALA A 926 -14.56 25.49 -37.14
C ALA A 926 -15.64 25.14 -36.09
N ASP A 927 -16.56 24.22 -36.40
CA ASP A 927 -17.64 23.82 -35.48
C ASP A 927 -17.08 23.09 -34.26
N THR A 928 -16.22 22.09 -34.50
CA THR A 928 -15.48 21.37 -33.46
C THR A 928 -14.62 22.31 -32.63
N LEU A 929 -13.93 23.26 -33.26
CA LEU A 929 -13.08 24.23 -32.56
C LEU A 929 -13.93 25.20 -31.70
N ARG A 930 -15.11 25.62 -32.13
CA ARG A 930 -16.06 26.36 -31.28
C ARG A 930 -16.44 25.55 -30.03
N VAL A 931 -16.85 24.29 -30.20
CA VAL A 931 -17.24 23.41 -29.07
C VAL A 931 -16.08 23.16 -28.11
N ILE A 932 -14.84 23.02 -28.59
CA ILE A 932 -13.67 22.90 -27.72
C ILE A 932 -13.44 24.18 -26.90
N GLN A 933 -13.62 25.37 -27.48
CA GLN A 933 -13.49 26.64 -26.74
C GLN A 933 -14.57 26.80 -25.65
N GLU A 934 -15.81 26.41 -25.94
CA GLU A 934 -16.92 26.37 -24.98
C GLU A 934 -16.66 25.38 -23.84
N PHE A 935 -16.23 24.16 -24.17
CA PHE A 935 -15.83 23.13 -23.21
C PHE A 935 -14.69 23.61 -22.29
N LEU A 936 -13.71 24.31 -22.85
CA LEU A 936 -12.59 24.91 -22.11
C LEU A 936 -12.97 26.17 -21.33
N ARG A 937 -14.13 26.80 -21.61
CA ARG A 937 -14.55 28.09 -21.06
C ARG A 937 -13.50 29.19 -21.29
N LEU A 938 -13.03 29.33 -22.53
CA LEU A 938 -12.08 30.37 -22.89
C LEU A 938 -12.68 31.78 -22.73
N PRO A 939 -11.86 32.81 -22.46
CA PRO A 939 -12.34 34.17 -22.19
C PRO A 939 -13.03 34.84 -23.39
N PHE A 940 -12.78 34.34 -24.60
CA PHE A 940 -13.50 34.70 -25.82
C PHE A 940 -13.59 33.47 -26.73
N ILE A 941 -14.42 33.55 -27.77
CA ILE A 941 -14.55 32.52 -28.81
C ILE A 941 -13.97 33.07 -30.11
N LEU A 942 -12.87 32.48 -30.57
CA LEU A 942 -12.29 32.77 -31.88
C LEU A 942 -13.12 32.12 -32.99
N ASN A 943 -13.50 32.94 -33.99
CA ASN A 943 -14.17 32.46 -35.19
C ASN A 943 -13.16 31.82 -36.16
N TYR A 944 -12.93 30.53 -36.04
CA TYR A 944 -11.98 29.80 -36.88
C TYR A 944 -12.30 29.82 -38.39
N SER A 945 -13.55 30.09 -38.77
CA SER A 945 -13.94 30.19 -40.18
C SER A 945 -13.28 31.37 -40.91
N THR A 946 -12.78 32.38 -40.20
CA THR A 946 -12.00 33.49 -40.80
C THR A 946 -10.52 33.15 -41.01
N TYR A 947 -10.02 32.08 -40.40
CA TYR A 947 -8.61 31.66 -40.50
C TYR A 947 -8.43 30.43 -41.39
N LEU A 948 -9.47 29.58 -41.50
CA LEU A 948 -9.41 28.31 -42.21
C LEU A 948 -10.13 28.36 -43.56
N GLU A 949 -9.61 27.62 -44.53
CA GLU A 949 -10.24 27.33 -45.83
C GLU A 949 -9.94 25.89 -46.26
N TYR A 950 -10.80 25.33 -47.10
CA TYR A 950 -10.57 24.01 -47.69
C TYR A 950 -9.66 24.15 -48.91
N ASN A 951 -8.50 23.50 -48.88
CA ASN A 951 -7.56 23.50 -50.01
C ASN A 951 -7.76 22.21 -50.84
N SER A 952 -8.27 22.36 -52.06
CA SER A 952 -8.59 21.24 -52.97
C SER A 952 -7.37 20.41 -53.38
N HIS A 953 -6.20 21.04 -53.57
CA HIS A 953 -4.95 20.35 -53.90
C HIS A 953 -4.43 19.52 -52.73
N LYS A 954 -4.64 19.97 -51.50
CA LYS A 954 -4.28 19.26 -50.27
C LYS A 954 -5.31 18.19 -49.89
N GLY A 955 -6.58 18.40 -50.25
CA GLY A 955 -7.72 17.59 -49.83
C GLY A 955 -8.19 17.84 -48.39
N PHE A 956 -7.67 18.87 -47.71
CA PHE A 956 -7.93 19.17 -46.29
C PHE A 956 -7.94 20.69 -46.04
N PHE A 957 -8.43 21.09 -44.86
CA PHE A 957 -8.37 22.48 -44.42
C PHE A 957 -6.94 22.94 -44.12
N CYS A 958 -6.65 24.17 -44.54
CA CYS A 958 -5.41 24.90 -44.32
C CYS A 958 -5.73 26.31 -43.80
N LEU A 959 -4.70 27.08 -43.46
CA LEU A 959 -4.84 28.52 -43.23
C LEU A 959 -5.15 29.24 -44.55
N ARG A 960 -5.99 30.27 -44.47
CA ARG A 960 -6.25 31.21 -45.56
C ARG A 960 -4.99 31.98 -45.97
N PRO A 961 -4.88 32.45 -47.23
CA PRO A 961 -3.80 33.33 -47.68
C PRO A 961 -3.60 34.53 -46.73
N GLY A 962 -2.34 34.85 -46.44
CA GLY A 962 -1.97 35.91 -45.48
C GLY A 962 -2.00 35.49 -44.00
N HIS A 963 -2.56 34.32 -43.66
CA HIS A 963 -2.49 33.77 -42.31
C HIS A 963 -1.35 32.75 -42.16
N HIS A 964 -0.71 32.77 -41.00
CA HIS A 964 0.45 31.96 -40.66
C HIS A 964 0.25 31.29 -39.31
N PHE A 965 0.78 30.08 -39.12
CA PHE A 965 0.74 29.44 -37.82
C PHE A 965 1.66 30.21 -36.86
N PRO A 966 1.23 30.49 -35.61
CA PRO A 966 2.10 31.12 -34.64
C PRO A 966 3.40 30.33 -34.46
N PRO A 967 4.55 31.02 -34.30
CA PRO A 967 5.84 30.36 -34.18
C PRO A 967 5.82 29.33 -33.05
N TRP A 968 6.37 28.16 -33.32
CA TRP A 968 6.60 27.11 -32.33
C TRP A 968 8.11 26.90 -32.31
N PRO A 969 8.83 27.19 -31.21
CA PRO A 969 10.28 26.99 -31.14
C PRO A 969 10.65 25.59 -31.64
N GLY A 970 11.49 25.50 -32.68
CA GLY A 970 11.91 24.23 -33.30
C GLY A 970 11.01 23.69 -34.44
N ALA A 971 9.81 24.23 -34.69
CA ALA A 971 8.95 23.78 -35.79
C ALA A 971 9.11 24.61 -37.06
N ARG A 972 9.10 23.94 -38.23
CA ARG A 972 9.21 24.56 -39.56
C ARG A 972 7.87 25.06 -40.15
N LEU A 973 6.79 24.99 -39.38
CA LEU A 973 5.41 25.18 -39.85
C LEU A 973 4.89 26.62 -39.79
N SER A 974 5.63 27.58 -39.21
CA SER A 974 5.15 28.97 -39.08
C SER A 974 4.82 29.60 -40.44
N ASN A 975 5.67 29.36 -41.45
CA ASN A 975 5.59 30.04 -42.75
C ASN A 975 4.78 29.23 -43.79
N GLN A 976 4.14 28.12 -43.41
CA GLN A 976 3.38 27.26 -44.32
C GLN A 976 1.88 27.29 -43.98
N PRO A 977 0.98 27.52 -44.96
CA PRO A 977 -0.47 27.57 -44.68
C PRO A 977 -1.08 26.19 -44.43
N CYS A 978 -0.50 25.14 -45.00
CA CYS A 978 -0.97 23.76 -44.88
C CYS A 978 -0.01 22.90 -44.03
N LEU A 979 -0.56 21.86 -43.40
CA LEU A 979 0.24 20.83 -42.73
C LEU A 979 1.08 20.02 -43.74
N GLY A 980 2.26 19.59 -43.33
CA GLY A 980 3.22 18.87 -44.16
C GLY A 980 2.71 17.55 -44.77
N SER A 981 3.46 17.03 -45.75
CA SER A 981 3.10 15.86 -46.58
C SER A 981 2.79 14.57 -45.80
N SER A 982 3.31 14.43 -44.57
CA SER A 982 3.02 13.27 -43.70
C SER A 982 1.62 13.27 -43.08
N LYS A 983 0.91 14.41 -43.10
CA LYS A 983 -0.45 14.60 -42.60
C LYS A 983 -1.38 14.78 -43.81
N GLY A 984 -2.43 13.96 -43.91
CA GLY A 984 -3.29 13.91 -45.12
C GLY A 984 -2.57 13.34 -46.34
N ARG A 985 -1.90 12.18 -46.20
CA ARG A 985 -1.30 11.47 -47.33
C ARG A 985 -2.39 11.01 -48.30
N LEU A 986 -2.13 11.13 -49.59
CA LEU A 986 -2.86 10.43 -50.64
C LEU A 986 -2.44 8.95 -50.62
N TYR A 987 -3.43 8.06 -50.56
CA TYR A 987 -3.32 6.62 -50.72
C TYR A 987 -4.60 6.13 -51.38
N GLN A 988 -4.57 4.95 -52.01
CA GLN A 988 -5.77 4.35 -52.60
C GLN A 988 -6.91 4.35 -51.58
N HIS A 989 -8.10 4.80 -51.98
CA HIS A 989 -9.26 4.75 -51.10
C HIS A 989 -9.57 3.29 -50.76
N LEU A 990 -9.97 3.04 -49.51
CA LEU A 990 -10.45 1.73 -49.13
C LEU A 990 -11.78 1.52 -49.84
N ASP A 991 -11.76 0.70 -50.89
CA ASP A 991 -12.92 0.32 -51.66
C ASP A 991 -14.00 -0.28 -50.72
N PRO A 992 -15.21 0.29 -50.64
CA PRO A 992 -16.26 -0.15 -49.73
C PRO A 992 -16.80 -1.55 -50.09
N ASP A 993 -16.68 -1.98 -51.34
CA ASP A 993 -17.26 -3.23 -51.84
C ASP A 993 -16.33 -4.45 -51.63
N VAL A 994 -15.13 -4.22 -51.07
CA VAL A 994 -14.16 -5.27 -50.73
C VAL A 994 -14.51 -5.91 -49.37
N GLN A 995 -14.19 -7.21 -49.22
CA GLN A 995 -14.48 -7.97 -47.98
C GLN A 995 -13.89 -7.38 -46.69
N ALA A 996 -12.79 -6.62 -46.76
CA ALA A 996 -12.09 -6.11 -45.58
C ALA A 996 -12.91 -5.10 -44.75
N PRO A 997 -13.52 -4.04 -45.35
CA PRO A 997 -14.54 -3.22 -44.69
C PRO A 997 -15.63 -4.04 -43.98
N ALA A 998 -16.28 -4.98 -44.68
CA ALA A 998 -17.41 -5.74 -44.13
C ALA A 998 -16.99 -6.60 -42.92
N LEU A 999 -15.84 -7.28 -43.01
CA LEU A 999 -15.25 -8.04 -41.90
C LEU A 999 -14.95 -7.14 -40.69
N LEU A 1000 -14.41 -5.95 -40.92
CA LEU A 1000 -14.09 -5.01 -39.83
C LEU A 1000 -15.33 -4.35 -39.22
N THR A 1001 -16.36 -4.05 -40.00
CA THR A 1001 -17.65 -3.57 -39.47
C THR A 1001 -18.26 -4.62 -38.54
N LYS A 1002 -18.20 -5.91 -38.92
CA LYS A 1002 -18.60 -7.02 -38.03
C LYS A 1002 -17.70 -7.13 -36.79
N PHE A 1003 -16.38 -6.99 -36.94
CA PHE A 1003 -15.42 -6.98 -35.83
C PHE A 1003 -15.70 -5.89 -34.79
N TYR A 1004 -16.00 -4.67 -35.24
CA TYR A 1004 -16.28 -3.54 -34.34
C TYR A 1004 -17.72 -3.47 -33.82
N ALA A 1005 -18.64 -4.31 -34.31
CA ALA A 1005 -20.07 -4.22 -33.98
C ALA A 1005 -20.36 -4.24 -32.46
N THR A 1006 -19.68 -5.10 -31.70
CA THR A 1006 -19.84 -5.19 -30.23
C THR A 1006 -19.24 -3.97 -29.52
N SER A 1007 -18.05 -3.52 -29.93
CA SER A 1007 -17.42 -2.28 -29.44
C SER A 1007 -18.33 -1.06 -29.66
N ASN A 1008 -18.86 -0.91 -30.88
CA ASN A 1008 -19.72 0.21 -31.24
C ASN A 1008 -21.03 0.21 -30.44
N LYS A 1009 -21.65 -0.96 -30.23
CA LYS A 1009 -22.80 -1.10 -29.33
C LYS A 1009 -22.47 -0.69 -27.89
N ASN A 1010 -21.29 -1.03 -27.40
CA ASN A 1010 -20.84 -0.62 -26.06
C ASN A 1010 -20.51 0.88 -25.98
N LEU A 1011 -20.00 1.48 -27.05
CA LEU A 1011 -19.79 2.93 -27.15
C LEU A 1011 -21.12 3.70 -27.06
N ILE A 1012 -22.16 3.23 -27.76
CA ILE A 1012 -23.52 3.77 -27.65
C ILE A 1012 -24.06 3.67 -26.21
N LYS A 1013 -23.81 2.55 -25.51
CA LYS A 1013 -24.19 2.39 -24.09
C LYS A 1013 -23.51 3.45 -23.20
N LEU A 1014 -22.21 3.70 -23.39
CA LEU A 1014 -21.48 4.75 -22.65
C LEU A 1014 -22.05 6.15 -22.92
N PHE A 1015 -22.35 6.49 -24.18
CA PHE A 1015 -22.99 7.77 -24.53
C PHE A 1015 -24.39 7.91 -23.91
N ARG A 1016 -25.16 6.82 -23.80
CA ARG A 1016 -26.46 6.82 -23.10
C ARG A 1016 -26.30 7.04 -21.59
N ALA A 1017 -25.31 6.39 -20.97
CA ALA A 1017 -24.99 6.55 -19.55
C ALA A 1017 -24.46 7.96 -19.20
N HIS A 1018 -23.90 8.69 -20.17
CA HIS A 1018 -23.32 10.03 -19.97
C HIS A 1018 -23.96 11.08 -20.90
N PRO A 1019 -25.13 11.65 -20.53
CA PRO A 1019 -25.86 12.62 -21.36
C PRO A 1019 -25.05 13.85 -21.81
N ILE A 1020 -24.02 14.24 -21.04
CA ILE A 1020 -23.12 15.34 -21.41
C ILE A 1020 -22.32 15.06 -22.68
N TRP A 1021 -21.95 13.80 -22.95
CA TRP A 1021 -21.25 13.41 -24.19
C TRP A 1021 -22.18 13.52 -25.41
N ARG A 1022 -23.46 13.12 -25.29
CA ARG A 1022 -24.45 13.30 -26.36
C ARG A 1022 -24.66 14.77 -26.72
N ARG A 1023 -24.77 15.64 -25.71
CA ARG A 1023 -24.87 17.11 -25.94
C ARG A 1023 -23.65 17.65 -26.69
N TRP A 1024 -22.45 17.28 -26.28
CA TRP A 1024 -21.23 17.73 -26.96
C TRP A 1024 -21.07 17.16 -28.37
N TRP A 1025 -21.46 15.91 -28.61
CA TRP A 1025 -21.43 15.31 -29.95
C TRP A 1025 -22.45 15.98 -30.89
N HIS A 1026 -23.66 16.27 -30.37
CA HIS A 1026 -24.70 16.98 -31.11
C HIS A 1026 -24.30 18.42 -31.45
N ALA A 1027 -23.67 19.15 -30.52
CA ALA A 1027 -23.20 20.51 -30.75
C ALA A 1027 -22.12 20.63 -31.86
N GLN A 1028 -21.52 19.50 -32.28
CA GLN A 1028 -20.58 19.40 -33.38
C GLN A 1028 -21.23 18.89 -34.68
N SER A 1029 -22.01 17.80 -34.59
CA SER A 1029 -22.41 16.98 -35.74
C SER A 1029 -23.90 16.98 -36.07
N ASN A 1030 -24.74 17.65 -35.26
CA ASN A 1030 -26.21 17.55 -35.28
C ASN A 1030 -26.75 16.10 -35.13
N SER A 1031 -25.97 15.21 -34.51
CA SER A 1031 -26.35 13.85 -34.12
C SER A 1031 -26.05 13.64 -32.63
N GLU A 1032 -26.83 12.82 -31.92
CA GLU A 1032 -26.46 12.44 -30.53
C GLU A 1032 -25.33 11.39 -30.46
N TYR A 1033 -25.04 10.70 -31.57
CA TYR A 1033 -24.16 9.54 -31.62
C TYR A 1033 -23.25 9.53 -32.87
N PRO A 1034 -22.11 8.83 -32.86
CA PRO A 1034 -21.29 8.66 -34.05
C PRO A 1034 -22.07 7.89 -35.13
N ALA A 1035 -22.22 8.46 -36.33
CA ALA A 1035 -23.05 7.87 -37.39
C ALA A 1035 -22.65 6.42 -37.74
N TRP A 1036 -21.35 6.13 -37.77
CA TRP A 1036 -20.76 4.80 -38.03
C TRP A 1036 -20.89 3.80 -36.87
N SER A 1037 -21.41 4.20 -35.71
CA SER A 1037 -21.58 3.31 -34.55
C SER A 1037 -22.92 2.56 -34.55
N HIS A 1038 -23.89 3.06 -35.31
CA HIS A 1038 -25.06 2.27 -35.70
C HIS A 1038 -24.63 1.32 -36.81
N GLY A 1039 -24.86 0.01 -36.61
CA GLY A 1039 -24.70 -0.95 -37.69
C GLY A 1039 -25.68 -0.60 -38.81
N SER A 1040 -25.23 -0.65 -40.07
CA SER A 1040 -26.11 -0.65 -41.23
C SER A 1040 -27.16 -1.75 -41.05
N SER A 1041 -28.43 -1.33 -40.96
CA SER A 1041 -29.62 -2.20 -40.91
C SER A 1041 -29.80 -2.93 -42.22
#